data_AF-A0A1V5LU74-F1
#
_entry.id   AF-A0A1V5LU74-F1
#
_cell.length_a   1.000
_cell.length_b   1.000
_cell.length_c   1.000
_cell.angle_alpha   90.00
_cell.angle_beta   90.00
_cell.angle_gamma   90.00
#
_symmetry.space_group_name_H-M   'P 1'
#
loop_
_entity.id
_entity.type
_entity.pdbx_description
1 polymer ?
#
loop_
_entity_poly.entity_id
_entity_poly.type
_entity_poly.pdbx_seq_one_letter_code
_entity_poly.pdbx_strand_id
1 'polypeptide(L)'
;MEKGDGTMPSDLHTLLDNLYRWLAQGSLPVGMGGYDAAGGVKPSAPQPLEPGFMLADVWAKRDPTMQGKATRPMRVLVGAHSAMSDGAGTPAEWAAAAKAAGYDVICFTESLEKTDIDRWAAFVEACAAASDSRVALLPGLDMGTDLDDRFLVVGHTGRIRTHLLTDDRKQLFWTGHLLLGMGDVLPIAARPARLAQNRQKGALPPDLYSHVSGVAVATYRDGKLVDDGMFAYQWLTDNASLPIPVAVHEVFAPTELQTAVKIGLQNYVNADTPINAADFYRQGMASFGGNPARRYLSSGPLIDDCRIDNWQSPTWNVTLEAHSAQPITTVAVRDQYGVYRQFAPLAPAASVTWSGNLGIQRWFLIEVTDAKGGKALLSPMRTLPRLNTIRCMDRQNWFTPLPWNDMVYTGRANRTSSGSSISVPGVTVNGPYVPKFQVIYSGEGYYIHEFTSDSTYVPGGRDPGADNSPIFHDVPIPEFAGRTRYISFMAGRSVQFRQYITTVTLKRDLPMKAPVWPVFTRAKGNAYVYNDPKTGQRMEGTITKEGFIDLPVGGVAGNLLALTPLRVMGDGTAGLACDTEGTLAKTGVAFTGSYLLIDAKKAAEVRNALGFDGATPFSLALTQGKHDGTALYISLTAKSYGAAGHVTGGTMPVLGMMPIRLTGANPRWPLGLWQPSAEPATPGVITNYDFLDGVGLGRLNVTANGDFYLGNLLTAGNPNLHLAFSTPWTQEGATIEVNNPTEKAIRTTISSPKAIKDRLVIRENVSVPAGATIFIKVGK
;
A
#
# COMPACT_ATOMS: atom_id res chain seq x y z
N MET A 1 -0.46 5.86 33.20
CA MET A 1 -1.03 7.16 33.58
C MET A 1 -0.75 7.50 35.02
N GLU A 2 -0.69 6.51 35.92
CA GLU A 2 -0.41 6.74 37.36
C GLU A 2 1.07 6.64 37.75
N LYS A 3 1.94 6.14 36.84
CA LYS A 3 3.34 5.80 37.15
C LYS A 3 4.25 6.98 37.55
N GLY A 4 3.83 8.23 37.35
CA GLY A 4 4.63 9.36 37.85
C GLY A 4 5.99 9.51 37.17
N ASP A 5 6.91 10.24 37.83
CA ASP A 5 8.31 10.39 37.43
C ASP A 5 9.24 9.34 38.06
N GLY A 6 8.66 8.32 38.71
CA GLY A 6 9.38 7.31 39.46
C GLY A 6 9.70 7.70 40.92
N THR A 7 9.50 8.96 41.31
CA THR A 7 9.64 9.44 42.70
C THR A 7 8.33 9.92 43.31
N MET A 8 7.42 10.44 42.49
CA MET A 8 6.07 10.83 42.87
C MET A 8 5.05 10.21 41.92
N PRO A 9 3.99 9.55 42.42
CA PRO A 9 2.90 9.06 41.58
C PRO A 9 2.27 10.22 40.78
N SER A 10 1.76 9.92 39.59
CA SER A 10 1.07 10.92 38.78
C SER A 10 -0.42 10.95 39.12
N ASP A 11 -0.92 12.11 39.51
CA ASP A 11 -2.36 12.36 39.70
C ASP A 11 -3.10 12.59 38.38
N LEU A 12 -2.45 12.40 37.23
CA LEU A 12 -3.06 12.66 35.92
C LEU A 12 -4.37 11.89 35.72
N HIS A 13 -4.48 10.67 36.24
CA HIS A 13 -5.72 9.91 36.17
C HIS A 13 -6.85 10.58 36.98
N THR A 14 -6.56 10.98 38.22
CA THR A 14 -7.49 11.72 39.09
C THR A 14 -7.88 13.08 38.50
N LEU A 15 -6.94 13.79 37.87
CA LEU A 15 -7.22 15.04 37.17
C LEU A 15 -8.18 14.83 36.00
N LEU A 16 -7.95 13.81 35.18
CA LEU A 16 -8.82 13.49 34.04
C LEU A 16 -10.21 13.07 34.51
N ASP A 17 -10.32 12.23 35.54
CA ASP A 17 -11.61 11.83 36.13
C ASP A 17 -12.39 13.03 36.66
N ASN A 18 -11.73 13.92 37.38
CA ASN A 18 -12.36 15.13 37.91
C ASN A 18 -12.75 16.10 36.78
N LEU A 19 -11.93 16.23 35.75
CA LEU A 19 -12.23 17.03 34.56
C LEU A 19 -13.46 16.49 33.84
N TYR A 20 -13.55 15.17 33.62
CA TYR A 20 -14.72 14.56 32.97
C TYR A 20 -15.98 14.69 33.83
N ARG A 21 -15.88 14.53 35.16
CA ARG A 21 -17.01 14.77 36.08
C ARG A 21 -17.48 16.21 36.04
N TRP A 22 -16.54 17.16 36.04
CA TRP A 22 -16.84 18.59 35.96
C TRP A 22 -17.50 18.95 34.61
N LEU A 23 -16.95 18.46 33.49
CA LEU A 23 -17.53 18.65 32.16
C LEU A 23 -18.94 18.04 32.04
N ALA A 24 -19.18 16.90 32.71
CA ALA A 24 -20.49 16.24 32.73
C ALA A 24 -21.50 16.87 33.72
N GLN A 25 -21.05 17.78 34.61
CA GLN A 25 -21.89 18.31 35.69
C GLN A 25 -23.12 19.05 35.19
N GLY A 26 -23.03 19.72 34.04
CA GLY A 26 -24.16 20.40 33.40
C GLY A 26 -25.10 19.46 32.63
N SER A 27 -24.63 18.30 32.18
CA SER A 27 -25.38 17.37 31.33
C SER A 27 -26.09 16.27 32.12
N LEU A 28 -25.55 15.91 33.30
CA LEU A 28 -26.14 14.93 34.22
C LEU A 28 -27.59 15.25 34.64
N PRO A 29 -27.97 16.50 35.00
CA PRO A 29 -29.34 16.82 35.42
C PRO A 29 -30.39 16.70 34.31
N VAL A 30 -29.96 16.72 33.05
CA VAL A 30 -30.83 16.60 31.87
C VAL A 30 -30.74 15.22 31.21
N GLY A 31 -30.11 14.25 31.87
CA GLY A 31 -30.03 12.86 31.42
C GLY A 31 -29.10 12.61 30.23
N MET A 32 -28.21 13.56 29.89
CA MET A 32 -27.21 13.37 28.84
C MET A 32 -25.84 13.06 29.45
N GLY A 33 -25.34 11.85 29.20
CA GLY A 33 -24.06 11.38 29.72
C GLY A 33 -24.09 11.04 31.22
N GLY A 34 -23.24 10.08 31.61
CA GLY A 34 -23.20 9.50 32.96
C GLY A 34 -23.31 7.98 32.91
N TYR A 35 -22.35 7.28 33.53
CA TYR A 35 -22.45 5.85 33.77
C TYR A 35 -23.38 5.64 34.97
N ASP A 36 -24.60 5.17 34.71
CA ASP A 36 -25.48 4.68 35.77
C ASP A 36 -25.03 3.26 36.15
N ALA A 37 -24.63 3.03 37.39
CA ALA A 37 -24.26 1.68 37.84
C ALA A 37 -25.46 0.72 37.94
N ALA A 38 -26.69 1.24 37.98
CA ALA A 38 -27.93 0.46 38.05
C ALA A 38 -28.47 0.06 36.66
N GLY A 39 -28.31 0.90 35.65
CA GLY A 39 -28.69 0.64 34.24
C GLY A 39 -27.53 0.40 33.27
N GLY A 40 -26.29 0.59 33.70
CA GLY A 40 -25.09 0.48 32.88
C GLY A 40 -24.72 -0.97 32.60
N VAL A 41 -24.34 -1.25 31.35
CA VAL A 41 -23.68 -2.51 30.98
C VAL A 41 -22.47 -2.65 31.88
N LYS A 42 -22.52 -3.57 32.86
CA LYS A 42 -21.32 -3.96 33.60
C LYS A 42 -20.29 -4.39 32.56
N PRO A 43 -19.05 -3.85 32.59
CA PRO A 43 -17.98 -4.42 31.78
C PRO A 43 -18.00 -5.92 32.03
N SER A 44 -18.21 -6.70 30.98
CA SER A 44 -18.07 -8.14 31.09
C SER A 44 -16.71 -8.43 31.73
N ALA A 45 -16.66 -9.43 32.60
CA ALA A 45 -15.38 -9.91 33.12
C ALA A 45 -14.41 -10.02 31.93
N PRO A 46 -13.17 -9.52 32.04
CA PRO A 46 -12.23 -9.53 30.93
C PRO A 46 -12.19 -10.95 30.38
N GLN A 47 -12.78 -11.13 29.21
CA GLN A 47 -12.65 -12.37 28.48
C GLN A 47 -11.15 -12.55 28.28
N PRO A 48 -10.58 -13.75 28.53
CA PRO A 48 -9.22 -14.00 28.08
C PRO A 48 -9.18 -13.60 26.62
N LEU A 49 -8.32 -12.65 26.29
CA LEU A 49 -8.08 -12.24 24.91
C LEU A 49 -7.56 -13.49 24.22
N GLU A 50 -8.45 -14.26 23.61
CA GLU A 50 -8.09 -15.24 22.60
C GLU A 50 -7.16 -14.49 21.62
N PRO A 51 -5.97 -15.00 21.30
CA PRO A 51 -4.97 -14.33 20.45
C PRO A 51 -5.49 -13.87 19.06
N GLY A 52 -6.75 -14.16 18.72
CA GLY A 52 -7.44 -13.77 17.50
C GLY A 52 -8.36 -12.55 17.58
N PHE A 53 -8.49 -11.83 18.70
CA PHE A 53 -9.31 -10.60 18.80
C PHE A 53 -8.65 -9.39 18.12
N MET A 54 -8.45 -9.47 16.80
CA MET A 54 -8.17 -8.32 15.95
C MET A 54 -8.97 -8.52 14.67
N LEU A 55 -10.21 -8.01 14.68
CA LEU A 55 -11.06 -7.51 13.58
C LEU A 55 -10.82 -7.97 12.12
N ALA A 56 -10.23 -9.14 11.86
CA ALA A 56 -10.33 -9.78 10.56
C ALA A 56 -11.78 -10.25 10.44
N ASP A 57 -12.54 -9.64 9.54
CA ASP A 57 -13.82 -10.19 9.09
C ASP A 57 -13.55 -11.61 8.57
N VAL A 58 -13.65 -12.60 9.44
CA VAL A 58 -13.77 -14.01 9.04
C VAL A 58 -15.23 -14.18 8.67
N TRP A 59 -15.54 -14.48 7.40
CA TRP A 59 -16.86 -14.21 6.83
C TRP A 59 -18.03 -14.93 7.51
N ALA A 60 -17.81 -16.09 8.12
CA ALA A 60 -18.87 -16.80 8.84
C ALA A 60 -18.41 -17.54 10.11
N LYS A 61 -17.23 -18.16 10.12
CA LYS A 61 -16.85 -19.10 11.20
C LYS A 61 -16.35 -18.47 12.51
N ARG A 62 -15.93 -17.19 12.49
CA ARG A 62 -15.37 -16.52 13.68
C ARG A 62 -15.91 -15.12 13.93
N ASP A 63 -16.81 -14.60 13.09
CA ASP A 63 -17.54 -13.38 13.40
C ASP A 63 -18.60 -13.67 14.46
N PRO A 64 -18.48 -13.08 15.67
CA PRO A 64 -19.41 -13.34 16.76
C PRO A 64 -20.87 -13.02 16.41
N THR A 65 -21.12 -12.10 15.46
CA THR A 65 -22.47 -11.70 15.04
C THR A 65 -23.12 -12.69 14.06
N MET A 66 -22.31 -13.59 13.48
CA MET A 66 -22.69 -14.52 12.41
C MET A 66 -22.51 -15.99 12.79
N GLN A 67 -21.94 -16.30 13.98
CA GLN A 67 -21.77 -17.68 14.44
C GLN A 67 -23.11 -18.44 14.42
N GLY A 68 -23.13 -19.56 13.68
CA GLY A 68 -24.31 -20.42 13.55
C GLY A 68 -25.38 -19.93 12.57
N LYS A 69 -25.18 -18.79 11.90
CA LYS A 69 -26.11 -18.26 10.88
C LYS A 69 -25.65 -18.62 9.47
N ALA A 70 -26.60 -18.93 8.59
CA ALA A 70 -26.32 -19.13 7.18
C ALA A 70 -26.11 -17.78 6.48
N THR A 71 -24.95 -17.58 5.87
CA THR A 71 -24.65 -16.42 5.01
C THR A 71 -24.86 -16.76 3.55
N ARG A 72 -25.24 -15.78 2.74
CA ARG A 72 -25.23 -15.88 1.27
C ARG A 72 -24.73 -14.59 0.64
N PRO A 73 -24.28 -14.65 -0.63
CA PRO A 73 -24.10 -13.45 -1.43
C PRO A 73 -25.41 -12.65 -1.54
N MET A 74 -25.36 -11.40 -1.10
CA MET A 74 -26.45 -10.44 -1.25
C MET A 74 -26.08 -9.40 -2.30
N ARG A 75 -26.98 -9.17 -3.25
CA ARG A 75 -26.73 -8.26 -4.37
C ARG A 75 -27.10 -6.83 -4.00
N VAL A 76 -26.18 -5.91 -4.21
CA VAL A 76 -26.33 -4.48 -3.89
C VAL A 76 -26.28 -3.66 -5.17
N LEU A 77 -27.30 -2.82 -5.38
CA LEU A 77 -27.27 -1.78 -6.40
C LEU A 77 -26.72 -0.49 -5.78
N VAL A 78 -25.77 0.15 -6.46
CA VAL A 78 -25.33 1.52 -6.15
C VAL A 78 -25.59 2.37 -7.38
N GLY A 79 -26.27 3.52 -7.21
CA GLY A 79 -26.53 4.46 -8.31
C GLY A 79 -28.01 4.73 -8.60
N ALA A 80 -28.92 4.49 -7.65
CA ALA A 80 -30.34 4.78 -7.85
C ALA A 80 -30.67 6.26 -7.64
N HIS A 81 -31.42 6.86 -8.54
CA HIS A 81 -31.95 8.22 -8.43
C HIS A 81 -33.47 8.17 -8.35
N SER A 82 -34.05 8.75 -7.30
CA SER A 82 -35.51 8.75 -7.09
C SER A 82 -36.13 10.10 -7.43
N ALA A 83 -37.43 10.24 -7.16
CA ALA A 83 -38.14 11.52 -7.25
C ALA A 83 -37.67 12.57 -6.20
N MET A 84 -36.70 12.23 -5.35
CA MET A 84 -36.06 13.16 -4.41
C MET A 84 -35.10 14.13 -5.11
N SER A 85 -34.49 13.73 -6.24
CA SER A 85 -33.65 14.61 -7.06
C SER A 85 -34.08 14.59 -8.52
N ASP A 86 -33.48 13.74 -9.36
CA ASP A 86 -33.64 13.75 -10.82
C ASP A 86 -34.02 12.43 -11.45
N GLY A 87 -34.41 11.46 -10.63
CA GLY A 87 -35.05 10.24 -11.10
C GLY A 87 -36.56 10.24 -10.84
N ALA A 88 -37.12 9.05 -10.88
CA ALA A 88 -38.53 8.76 -10.70
C ALA A 88 -38.76 7.74 -9.58
N GLY A 89 -40.00 7.68 -9.11
CA GLY A 89 -40.44 6.72 -8.10
C GLY A 89 -40.08 7.09 -6.67
N THR A 90 -40.84 6.51 -5.75
CA THR A 90 -40.71 6.61 -4.30
C THR A 90 -39.87 5.46 -3.76
N PRO A 91 -39.30 5.56 -2.54
CA PRO A 91 -38.58 4.44 -1.92
C PRO A 91 -39.37 3.13 -1.89
N ALA A 92 -40.68 3.17 -1.68
CA ALA A 92 -41.55 1.99 -1.71
C ALA A 92 -41.61 1.32 -3.10
N GLU A 93 -41.71 2.11 -4.17
CA GLU A 93 -41.70 1.60 -5.55
C GLU A 93 -40.33 0.99 -5.91
N TRP A 94 -39.24 1.62 -5.47
CA TRP A 94 -37.89 1.08 -5.61
C TRP A 94 -37.72 -0.24 -4.84
N ALA A 95 -38.22 -0.35 -3.61
CA ALA A 95 -38.21 -1.61 -2.85
C ALA A 95 -38.99 -2.72 -3.56
N ALA A 96 -40.16 -2.42 -4.12
CA ALA A 96 -40.95 -3.39 -4.88
C ALA A 96 -40.20 -3.86 -6.15
N ALA A 97 -39.63 -2.92 -6.91
CA ALA A 97 -38.87 -3.24 -8.11
C ALA A 97 -37.59 -4.02 -7.80
N ALA A 98 -36.90 -3.71 -6.70
CA ALA A 98 -35.71 -4.41 -6.23
C ALA A 98 -36.02 -5.88 -5.91
N LYS A 99 -37.10 -6.14 -5.17
CA LYS A 99 -37.57 -7.51 -4.88
C LYS A 99 -37.88 -8.29 -6.16
N ALA A 100 -38.43 -7.62 -7.16
CA ALA A 100 -38.74 -8.24 -8.46
C ALA A 100 -37.49 -8.48 -9.32
N ALA A 101 -36.47 -7.62 -9.24
CA ALA A 101 -35.21 -7.77 -9.96
C ALA A 101 -34.22 -8.71 -9.25
N GLY A 102 -34.42 -9.01 -7.97
CA GLY A 102 -33.52 -9.82 -7.17
C GLY A 102 -32.33 -9.03 -6.61
N TYR A 103 -32.55 -7.75 -6.27
CA TYR A 103 -31.64 -6.98 -5.43
C TYR A 103 -32.03 -7.12 -3.96
N ASP A 104 -31.03 -7.24 -3.10
CA ASP A 104 -31.20 -7.28 -1.64
C ASP A 104 -31.01 -5.90 -1.03
N VAL A 105 -30.19 -5.04 -1.64
CA VAL A 105 -29.97 -3.66 -1.18
C VAL A 105 -30.00 -2.70 -2.35
N ILE A 106 -30.65 -1.55 -2.16
CA ILE A 106 -30.61 -0.41 -3.08
C ILE A 106 -29.94 0.76 -2.37
N CYS A 107 -28.87 1.28 -2.96
CA CYS A 107 -28.20 2.49 -2.51
C CYS A 107 -28.58 3.64 -3.45
N PHE A 108 -29.35 4.59 -2.94
CA PHE A 108 -29.64 5.84 -3.61
C PHE A 108 -28.40 6.74 -3.68
N THR A 109 -28.31 7.53 -4.74
CA THR A 109 -27.23 8.49 -5.00
C THR A 109 -27.84 9.78 -5.56
N GLU A 110 -28.75 10.39 -4.80
CA GLU A 110 -29.49 11.58 -5.24
C GLU A 110 -28.54 12.71 -5.65
N SER A 111 -28.76 13.34 -6.80
CA SER A 111 -27.94 14.45 -7.29
C SER A 111 -28.09 15.64 -6.34
N LEU A 112 -27.01 15.97 -5.61
CA LEU A 112 -27.00 17.08 -4.65
C LEU A 112 -27.47 18.40 -5.28
N GLU A 113 -27.10 18.63 -6.54
CA GLU A 113 -27.45 19.81 -7.31
C GLU A 113 -28.98 19.99 -7.44
N LYS A 114 -29.73 18.89 -7.37
CA LYS A 114 -31.17 18.81 -7.59
C LYS A 114 -31.96 18.35 -6.36
N THR A 115 -31.28 17.86 -5.32
CA THR A 115 -31.89 17.52 -4.04
C THR A 115 -32.39 18.78 -3.32
N ASP A 116 -33.63 18.71 -2.83
CA ASP A 116 -34.13 19.63 -1.81
C ASP A 116 -33.65 19.16 -0.43
N ILE A 117 -32.62 19.81 0.10
CA ILE A 117 -31.97 19.42 1.36
C ILE A 117 -32.95 19.41 2.54
N ASP A 118 -33.98 20.26 2.53
CA ASP A 118 -34.94 20.35 3.62
C ASP A 118 -35.88 19.12 3.67
N ARG A 119 -36.01 18.40 2.55
CA ARG A 119 -36.78 17.15 2.45
C ARG A 119 -35.96 15.90 2.76
N TRP A 120 -34.65 16.03 3.03
CA TRP A 120 -33.75 14.90 3.22
C TRP A 120 -34.19 13.98 4.36
N ALA A 121 -34.58 14.54 5.52
CA ALA A 121 -35.00 13.75 6.68
C ALA A 121 -36.22 12.87 6.35
N ALA A 122 -37.22 13.44 5.67
CA ALA A 122 -38.40 12.69 5.24
C ALA A 122 -38.04 11.58 4.22
N PHE A 123 -37.08 11.82 3.34
CA PHE A 123 -36.58 10.81 2.41
C PHE A 123 -35.88 9.65 3.13
N VAL A 124 -35.02 9.95 4.12
CA VAL A 124 -34.36 8.93 4.96
C VAL A 124 -35.40 8.07 5.69
N GLU A 125 -36.42 8.68 6.29
CA GLU A 125 -37.52 7.97 6.95
C GLU A 125 -38.30 7.08 5.98
N ALA A 126 -38.57 7.56 4.76
CA ALA A 126 -39.24 6.78 3.72
C ALA A 126 -38.41 5.57 3.26
N CYS A 127 -37.08 5.72 3.17
CA CYS A 127 -36.17 4.59 2.89
C CYS A 127 -36.21 3.55 4.01
N ALA A 128 -36.17 3.98 5.28
CA ALA A 128 -36.26 3.09 6.42
C ALA A 128 -37.61 2.35 6.47
N ALA A 129 -38.72 3.05 6.23
CA ALA A 129 -40.07 2.48 6.22
C ALA A 129 -40.31 1.47 5.07
N ALA A 130 -39.64 1.66 3.94
CA ALA A 130 -39.73 0.75 2.79
C ALA A 130 -38.75 -0.43 2.85
N SER A 131 -37.82 -0.44 3.82
CA SER A 131 -36.91 -1.54 4.08
C SER A 131 -37.57 -2.65 4.91
N ASP A 132 -37.25 -3.91 4.62
CA ASP A 132 -37.78 -5.09 5.33
C ASP A 132 -36.81 -6.28 5.29
N SER A 133 -37.28 -7.47 5.65
CA SER A 133 -36.48 -8.70 5.67
C SER A 133 -36.03 -9.19 4.29
N ARG A 134 -36.55 -8.60 3.20
CA ARG A 134 -36.24 -8.98 1.82
C ARG A 134 -35.44 -7.91 1.07
N VAL A 135 -35.53 -6.64 1.45
CA VAL A 135 -34.75 -5.56 0.83
C VAL A 135 -34.42 -4.46 1.84
N ALA A 136 -33.22 -3.89 1.73
CA ALA A 136 -32.84 -2.68 2.46
C ALA A 136 -32.60 -1.51 1.50
N LEU A 137 -33.00 -0.31 1.89
CA LEU A 137 -32.78 0.92 1.13
C LEU A 137 -31.85 1.86 1.89
N LEU A 138 -30.73 2.21 1.27
CA LEU A 138 -29.76 3.15 1.81
C LEU A 138 -29.89 4.51 1.12
N PRO A 139 -30.22 5.59 1.84
CA PRO A 139 -30.16 6.93 1.29
C PRO A 139 -28.71 7.32 0.99
N GLY A 140 -28.48 8.12 -0.04
CA GLY A 140 -27.15 8.59 -0.39
C GLY A 140 -27.19 9.71 -1.43
N LEU A 141 -26.02 10.31 -1.66
CA LEU A 141 -25.85 11.50 -2.49
C LEU A 141 -24.80 11.25 -3.56
N ASP A 142 -25.04 11.79 -4.75
CA ASP A 142 -24.04 12.04 -5.78
C ASP A 142 -23.65 13.52 -5.72
N MET A 143 -22.41 13.80 -5.32
CA MET A 143 -21.93 15.13 -4.98
C MET A 143 -20.80 15.54 -5.93
N GLY A 144 -21.10 16.47 -6.86
CA GLY A 144 -20.07 17.21 -7.58
C GLY A 144 -19.34 18.19 -6.65
N THR A 145 -18.05 18.40 -6.87
CA THR A 145 -17.27 19.43 -6.15
C THR A 145 -17.22 20.72 -6.95
N ASP A 146 -16.81 21.81 -6.30
CA ASP A 146 -16.50 23.10 -6.96
C ASP A 146 -15.19 23.07 -7.77
N LEU A 147 -14.58 21.89 -7.86
CA LEU A 147 -13.38 21.59 -8.61
C LEU A 147 -13.66 20.61 -9.76
N ASP A 148 -14.91 20.27 -10.07
CA ASP A 148 -15.29 19.28 -11.10
C ASP A 148 -14.98 17.80 -10.77
N ASP A 149 -14.64 17.49 -9.51
CA ASP A 149 -14.62 16.10 -9.04
C ASP A 149 -16.01 15.61 -8.69
N ARG A 150 -16.16 14.29 -8.50
CA ARG A 150 -17.44 13.70 -8.11
C ARG A 150 -17.24 12.57 -7.10
N PHE A 151 -18.03 12.62 -6.03
CA PHE A 151 -18.03 11.61 -4.97
C PHE A 151 -19.44 11.10 -4.74
N LEU A 152 -19.59 9.79 -4.51
CA LEU A 152 -20.83 9.23 -3.98
C LEU A 152 -20.71 9.07 -2.48
N VAL A 153 -21.77 9.38 -1.74
CA VAL A 153 -21.88 9.12 -0.31
C VAL A 153 -23.06 8.19 -0.10
N VAL A 154 -22.78 6.93 0.23
CA VAL A 154 -23.81 5.90 0.41
C VAL A 154 -24.09 5.68 1.90
N GLY A 155 -25.37 5.61 2.26
CA GLY A 155 -25.83 5.33 3.62
C GLY A 155 -25.95 6.55 4.53
N HIS A 156 -26.02 7.76 3.96
CA HIS A 156 -26.07 9.00 4.73
C HIS A 156 -27.45 9.23 5.34
N THR A 157 -27.59 8.98 6.64
CA THR A 157 -28.89 9.12 7.35
C THR A 157 -29.02 10.45 8.10
N GLY A 158 -27.92 11.18 8.28
CA GLY A 158 -27.90 12.44 9.00
C GLY A 158 -28.40 13.63 8.17
N ARG A 159 -28.59 14.78 8.82
CA ARG A 159 -28.80 16.05 8.12
C ARG A 159 -27.60 16.37 7.24
N ILE A 160 -27.83 16.81 6.00
CA ILE A 160 -26.76 17.30 5.12
C ILE A 160 -26.16 18.56 5.75
N ARG A 161 -24.87 18.49 6.08
CA ARG A 161 -24.15 19.58 6.75
C ARG A 161 -23.81 20.66 5.73
N THR A 162 -24.51 21.78 5.79
CA THR A 162 -24.39 22.86 4.80
C THR A 162 -23.04 23.56 4.78
N HIS A 163 -22.26 23.51 5.88
CA HIS A 163 -20.89 24.07 5.91
C HIS A 163 -19.89 23.28 5.05
N LEU A 164 -20.28 22.09 4.56
CA LEU A 164 -19.48 21.29 3.64
C LEU A 164 -19.72 21.67 2.18
N LEU A 165 -20.74 22.49 1.92
CA LEU A 165 -21.22 22.80 0.59
C LEU A 165 -20.80 24.23 0.20
N THR A 166 -20.87 24.52 -1.10
CA THR A 166 -20.81 25.89 -1.62
C THR A 166 -21.94 26.75 -1.05
N ASP A 167 -21.83 28.07 -1.17
CA ASP A 167 -22.83 29.02 -0.63
C ASP A 167 -24.24 28.76 -1.19
N ASP A 168 -24.33 28.34 -2.46
CA ASP A 168 -25.59 27.95 -3.12
C ASP A 168 -26.09 26.54 -2.74
N ARG A 169 -25.28 25.79 -1.96
CA ARG A 169 -25.51 24.42 -1.48
C ARG A 169 -25.66 23.38 -2.59
N LYS A 170 -25.14 23.66 -3.78
CA LYS A 170 -25.25 22.76 -4.94
C LYS A 170 -24.04 21.88 -5.16
N GLN A 171 -22.88 22.25 -4.61
CA GLN A 171 -21.64 21.49 -4.76
C GLN A 171 -20.99 21.24 -3.40
N LEU A 172 -20.17 20.19 -3.33
CA LEU A 172 -19.31 19.89 -2.21
C LEU A 172 -18.08 20.79 -2.26
N PHE A 173 -17.97 21.70 -1.29
CA PHE A 173 -16.84 22.62 -1.15
C PHE A 173 -15.71 22.04 -0.28
N TRP A 174 -16.06 21.19 0.69
CA TRP A 174 -15.15 20.68 1.71
C TRP A 174 -15.06 19.14 1.71
N THR A 175 -14.35 18.59 0.74
CA THR A 175 -14.12 17.15 0.56
C THR A 175 -13.42 16.47 1.74
N GLY A 176 -12.59 17.21 2.49
CA GLY A 176 -11.91 16.74 3.71
C GLY A 176 -12.82 16.17 4.79
N HIS A 177 -14.09 16.57 4.78
CA HIS A 177 -15.09 16.18 5.77
C HIS A 177 -16.07 15.13 5.25
N LEU A 178 -15.86 14.54 4.07
CA LEU A 178 -16.68 13.43 3.60
C LEU A 178 -16.64 12.25 4.57
N LEU A 179 -15.44 11.77 4.90
CA LEU A 179 -15.29 10.64 5.82
C LEU A 179 -15.44 11.05 7.30
N LEU A 180 -14.81 12.16 7.70
CA LEU A 180 -14.76 12.59 9.11
C LEU A 180 -16.01 13.37 9.55
N GLY A 181 -16.71 13.99 8.61
CA GLY A 181 -17.84 14.88 8.87
C GLY A 181 -19.20 14.27 8.62
N MET A 182 -19.34 13.23 7.78
CA MET A 182 -20.67 12.65 7.49
C MET A 182 -21.02 11.43 8.36
N GLY A 183 -20.02 10.68 8.85
CA GLY A 183 -20.19 9.58 9.82
C GLY A 183 -20.96 8.36 9.27
N ASP A 184 -20.52 7.14 9.58
CA ASP A 184 -21.19 5.86 9.21
C ASP A 184 -21.74 5.78 7.76
N VAL A 185 -20.95 6.29 6.82
CA VAL A 185 -21.21 6.29 5.37
C VAL A 185 -20.08 5.62 4.62
N LEU A 186 -20.34 5.22 3.37
CA LEU A 186 -19.34 4.80 2.40
C LEU A 186 -19.11 5.93 1.38
N PRO A 187 -18.03 6.73 1.51
CA PRO A 187 -17.61 7.68 0.50
C PRO A 187 -16.92 6.93 -0.66
N ILE A 188 -17.27 7.25 -1.90
CA ILE A 188 -16.77 6.56 -3.09
C ILE A 188 -16.23 7.61 -4.06
N ALA A 189 -14.99 7.44 -4.51
CA ALA A 189 -14.48 8.18 -5.66
C ALA A 189 -15.26 7.76 -6.91
N ALA A 190 -16.02 8.68 -7.49
CA ALA A 190 -16.91 8.41 -8.61
C ALA A 190 -16.28 8.84 -9.94
N ARG A 191 -16.54 8.06 -10.99
CA ARG A 191 -16.03 8.27 -12.35
C ARG A 191 -14.51 8.55 -12.45
N PRO A 192 -13.63 7.78 -11.76
CA PRO A 192 -12.19 8.05 -11.73
C PRO A 192 -11.48 7.88 -13.10
N ALA A 193 -12.11 7.31 -14.14
CA ALA A 193 -11.48 7.03 -15.43
C ALA A 193 -11.58 8.14 -16.48
N ARG A 194 -12.77 8.74 -16.62
CA ARG A 194 -12.98 10.00 -17.36
C ARG A 194 -12.02 11.06 -16.83
N LEU A 195 -11.67 10.92 -15.55
CA LEU A 195 -10.67 11.70 -14.88
C LEU A 195 -9.24 11.26 -15.32
N ALA A 196 -8.87 9.98 -15.24
CA ALA A 196 -7.51 9.51 -15.61
C ALA A 196 -7.11 9.74 -17.09
N GLN A 197 -8.04 9.59 -18.06
CA GLN A 197 -7.74 9.73 -19.50
C GLN A 197 -7.71 11.20 -19.98
N ASN A 198 -8.29 12.13 -19.21
CA ASN A 198 -8.30 13.56 -19.50
C ASN A 198 -7.70 14.35 -18.33
N ARG A 199 -6.41 14.17 -18.01
CA ARG A 199 -5.69 15.03 -17.03
C ARG A 199 -5.81 16.54 -17.32
N GLN A 200 -6.24 16.94 -18.52
CA GLN A 200 -6.52 18.34 -18.88
C GLN A 200 -7.97 18.81 -18.61
N LYS A 201 -8.89 17.93 -18.16
CA LYS A 201 -10.30 18.27 -17.87
C LYS A 201 -10.73 17.86 -16.45
N GLY A 202 -10.16 18.52 -15.44
CA GLY A 202 -10.76 18.60 -14.08
C GLY A 202 -10.78 17.30 -13.30
N ALA A 203 -9.69 16.54 -13.34
CA ALA A 203 -9.67 15.14 -12.96
C ALA A 203 -8.68 14.83 -11.85
N LEU A 204 -9.15 14.40 -10.69
CA LEU A 204 -8.23 14.04 -9.62
C LEU A 204 -7.37 12.81 -9.97
N PRO A 205 -6.03 12.91 -9.92
CA PRO A 205 -5.15 11.75 -9.97
C PRO A 205 -5.44 10.77 -8.82
N PRO A 206 -5.30 9.45 -9.02
CA PRO A 206 -5.56 8.45 -7.98
C PRO A 206 -4.78 8.67 -6.67
N ASP A 207 -3.59 9.25 -6.79
CA ASP A 207 -2.71 9.59 -5.67
C ASP A 207 -3.24 10.72 -4.78
N LEU A 208 -4.11 11.58 -5.31
CA LEU A 208 -4.73 12.68 -4.58
C LEU A 208 -6.07 12.28 -3.92
N TYR A 209 -6.60 11.09 -4.22
CA TYR A 209 -7.81 10.61 -3.54
C TYR A 209 -7.56 10.45 -2.04
N SER A 210 -8.21 11.31 -1.28
CA SER A 210 -8.30 11.29 0.17
C SER A 210 -9.76 11.32 0.61
N HIS A 211 -10.03 11.00 1.88
CA HIS A 211 -11.37 10.89 2.47
C HIS A 211 -12.32 9.92 1.72
N VAL A 212 -11.70 9.05 0.92
CA VAL A 212 -12.15 7.79 0.33
C VAL A 212 -12.81 6.82 1.30
N SER A 213 -13.58 5.84 0.84
CA SER A 213 -13.39 4.45 1.27
C SER A 213 -13.62 3.45 0.15
N GLY A 214 -14.43 3.81 -0.84
CA GLY A 214 -14.64 3.07 -2.07
C GLY A 214 -14.07 3.76 -3.31
N VAL A 215 -13.95 2.99 -4.38
CA VAL A 215 -13.67 3.47 -5.74
C VAL A 215 -14.67 2.84 -6.69
N ALA A 216 -15.31 3.65 -7.52
CA ALA A 216 -16.14 3.16 -8.62
C ALA A 216 -15.23 2.52 -9.69
N VAL A 217 -15.11 1.19 -9.67
CA VAL A 217 -14.31 0.42 -10.64
C VAL A 217 -14.99 0.38 -12.01
N ALA A 218 -16.32 0.39 -12.03
CA ALA A 218 -17.10 0.45 -13.26
C ALA A 218 -18.32 1.32 -13.02
N THR A 219 -18.61 2.25 -13.93
CA THR A 219 -19.87 3.01 -13.93
C THR A 219 -20.64 2.69 -15.19
N TYR A 220 -21.89 2.26 -15.03
CA TYR A 220 -22.81 1.95 -16.11
C TYR A 220 -23.94 2.98 -16.17
N ARG A 221 -24.33 3.37 -17.38
CA ARG A 221 -25.51 4.17 -17.68
C ARG A 221 -26.14 3.67 -18.97
N ASP A 222 -27.45 3.57 -19.02
CA ASP A 222 -28.20 3.07 -20.19
C ASP A 222 -27.69 1.70 -20.68
N GLY A 223 -27.27 0.85 -19.74
CA GLY A 223 -26.71 -0.47 -20.01
C GLY A 223 -25.32 -0.49 -20.65
N LYS A 224 -24.61 0.63 -20.66
CA LYS A 224 -23.25 0.77 -21.23
C LYS A 224 -22.26 1.18 -20.15
N LEU A 225 -21.02 0.68 -20.25
CA LEU A 225 -19.91 1.16 -19.42
C LEU A 225 -19.55 2.59 -19.86
N VAL A 226 -19.69 3.56 -18.96
CA VAL A 226 -19.41 4.98 -19.22
C VAL A 226 -18.16 5.49 -18.49
N ASP A 227 -17.61 4.69 -17.57
CA ASP A 227 -16.35 4.92 -16.84
C ASP A 227 -15.70 3.60 -16.39
N ASP A 228 -14.38 3.45 -16.56
CA ASP A 228 -13.57 2.29 -16.14
C ASP A 228 -12.49 2.68 -15.11
N GLY A 229 -12.89 2.66 -13.84
CA GLY A 229 -12.06 3.10 -12.72
C GLY A 229 -11.03 2.10 -12.22
N MET A 230 -10.79 0.99 -12.94
CA MET A 230 -9.93 -0.09 -12.48
C MET A 230 -8.50 0.39 -12.18
N PHE A 231 -7.96 1.31 -12.99
CA PHE A 231 -6.63 1.88 -12.76
C PHE A 231 -6.52 2.60 -11.41
N ALA A 232 -7.49 3.44 -11.07
CA ALA A 232 -7.48 4.18 -9.80
C ALA A 232 -7.59 3.24 -8.60
N TYR A 233 -8.46 2.23 -8.71
CA TYR A 233 -8.63 1.20 -7.68
C TYR A 233 -7.35 0.39 -7.45
N GLN A 234 -6.70 -0.05 -8.54
CA GLN A 234 -5.45 -0.79 -8.47
C GLN A 234 -4.33 0.07 -7.89
N TRP A 235 -4.21 1.33 -8.32
CA TRP A 235 -3.20 2.24 -7.78
C TRP A 235 -3.36 2.43 -6.27
N LEU A 236 -4.58 2.67 -5.79
CA LEU A 236 -4.86 2.84 -4.37
C LEU A 236 -4.58 1.57 -3.56
N THR A 237 -4.87 0.40 -4.13
CA THR A 237 -4.55 -0.92 -3.55
C THR A 237 -3.05 -1.11 -3.39
N ASP A 238 -2.29 -0.90 -4.45
CA ASP A 238 -0.83 -1.04 -4.46
C ASP A 238 -0.14 0.00 -3.55
N ASN A 239 -0.84 1.09 -3.21
CA ASN A 239 -0.39 2.18 -2.34
C ASN A 239 -1.00 2.18 -0.94
N ALA A 240 -1.28 0.99 -0.42
CA ALA A 240 -1.63 0.77 0.98
C ALA A 240 -2.99 1.31 1.46
N SER A 241 -3.93 1.57 0.55
CA SER A 241 -5.18 2.30 0.86
C SER A 241 -6.43 1.45 1.07
N LEU A 242 -6.35 0.11 0.93
CA LEU A 242 -7.46 -0.85 1.04
C LEU A 242 -8.84 -0.31 0.58
N PRO A 243 -8.97 0.26 -0.64
CA PRO A 243 -10.26 0.75 -1.12
C PRO A 243 -11.26 -0.38 -1.31
N ILE A 244 -12.55 -0.08 -1.19
CA ILE A 244 -13.63 -1.01 -1.50
C ILE A 244 -13.98 -0.88 -2.99
N PRO A 245 -13.98 -1.96 -3.79
CA PRO A 245 -14.39 -1.89 -5.18
C PRO A 245 -15.91 -1.72 -5.26
N VAL A 246 -16.37 -0.79 -6.08
CA VAL A 246 -17.80 -0.54 -6.31
C VAL A 246 -18.11 -0.54 -7.80
N ALA A 247 -19.19 -1.23 -8.20
CA ALA A 247 -19.81 -1.07 -9.50
C ALA A 247 -21.02 -0.14 -9.36
N VAL A 248 -21.04 0.97 -10.09
CA VAL A 248 -22.12 1.94 -10.07
C VAL A 248 -23.00 1.71 -11.28
N HIS A 249 -24.30 1.58 -11.07
CA HIS A 249 -25.34 1.51 -12.10
C HIS A 249 -26.23 2.73 -11.93
N GLU A 250 -26.01 3.75 -12.74
CA GLU A 250 -26.80 4.98 -12.72
C GLU A 250 -28.16 4.68 -13.34
N VAL A 251 -29.18 4.56 -12.49
CA VAL A 251 -30.55 4.24 -12.86
C VAL A 251 -31.51 5.31 -12.32
N PHE A 252 -32.42 5.77 -13.18
CA PHE A 252 -33.28 6.93 -12.92
C PHE A 252 -34.75 6.56 -12.77
N ALA A 253 -35.11 5.28 -12.91
CA ALA A 253 -36.46 4.79 -12.65
C ALA A 253 -36.46 3.34 -12.12
N PRO A 254 -37.43 2.94 -11.27
CA PRO A 254 -37.51 1.58 -10.75
C PRO A 254 -37.57 0.49 -11.83
N THR A 255 -38.15 0.81 -12.99
CA THR A 255 -38.25 -0.11 -14.13
C THR A 255 -36.90 -0.49 -14.75
N GLU A 256 -35.87 0.34 -14.56
CA GLU A 256 -34.54 0.12 -15.14
C GLU A 256 -33.75 -0.98 -14.40
N LEU A 257 -34.16 -1.36 -13.18
CA LEU A 257 -33.52 -2.44 -12.41
C LEU A 257 -33.48 -3.77 -13.15
N GLN A 258 -34.50 -4.05 -13.97
CA GLN A 258 -34.59 -5.28 -14.78
C GLN A 258 -33.52 -5.37 -15.86
N THR A 259 -32.98 -4.22 -16.27
CA THR A 259 -31.87 -4.10 -17.20
C THR A 259 -30.55 -4.10 -16.43
N ALA A 260 -30.43 -3.26 -15.39
CA ALA A 260 -29.21 -3.12 -14.61
C ALA A 260 -28.70 -4.45 -14.05
N VAL A 261 -29.60 -5.31 -13.57
CA VAL A 261 -29.24 -6.61 -12.97
C VAL A 261 -28.58 -7.61 -13.93
N LYS A 262 -28.70 -7.38 -15.25
CA LYS A 262 -28.17 -8.28 -16.30
C LYS A 262 -26.86 -7.80 -16.90
N ILE A 263 -26.36 -6.63 -16.49
CA ILE A 263 -25.28 -5.93 -17.19
C ILE A 263 -24.06 -5.84 -16.29
N GLY A 264 -22.89 -6.14 -16.87
CA GLY A 264 -21.61 -5.83 -16.26
C GLY A 264 -21.39 -6.40 -14.85
N LEU A 265 -20.51 -5.74 -14.10
CA LEU A 265 -20.22 -6.08 -12.71
C LEU A 265 -21.36 -5.62 -11.80
N GLN A 266 -21.71 -6.45 -10.82
CA GLN A 266 -22.67 -6.17 -9.75
C GLN A 266 -21.94 -6.18 -8.40
N ASN A 267 -22.42 -5.41 -7.43
CA ASN A 267 -21.86 -5.45 -6.07
C ASN A 267 -22.46 -6.61 -5.30
N TYR A 268 -21.64 -7.29 -4.51
CA TYR A 268 -22.05 -8.33 -3.59
C TYR A 268 -21.44 -8.10 -2.20
N VAL A 269 -22.21 -8.48 -1.18
CA VAL A 269 -21.76 -8.60 0.20
C VAL A 269 -22.30 -9.89 0.79
N ASN A 270 -21.46 -10.67 1.47
CA ASN A 270 -21.93 -11.89 2.14
C ASN A 270 -22.53 -11.53 3.50
N ALA A 271 -23.83 -11.82 3.70
CA ALA A 271 -24.58 -11.52 4.92
C ALA A 271 -25.72 -12.54 5.15
N ASP A 272 -26.35 -12.51 6.32
CA ASP A 272 -27.54 -13.30 6.71
C ASP A 272 -28.85 -12.61 6.34
N THR A 273 -28.92 -11.27 6.44
CA THR A 273 -30.11 -10.47 6.12
C THR A 273 -29.79 -9.24 5.25
N PRO A 274 -30.75 -8.73 4.46
CA PRO A 274 -30.59 -7.49 3.69
C PRO A 274 -30.23 -6.26 4.54
N ILE A 275 -30.76 -6.16 5.76
CA ILE A 275 -30.41 -5.07 6.69
C ILE A 275 -28.94 -5.17 7.10
N ASN A 276 -28.47 -6.36 7.48
CA ASN A 276 -27.06 -6.55 7.82
C ASN A 276 -26.15 -6.34 6.60
N ALA A 277 -26.57 -6.76 5.40
CA ALA A 277 -25.88 -6.43 4.16
C ALA A 277 -25.75 -4.92 3.97
N ALA A 278 -26.83 -4.16 4.19
CA ALA A 278 -26.82 -2.70 4.10
C ALA A 278 -25.94 -2.05 5.17
N ASP A 279 -25.96 -2.53 6.41
CA ASP A 279 -25.08 -2.07 7.49
C ASP A 279 -23.61 -2.34 7.17
N PHE A 280 -23.29 -3.57 6.74
CA PHE A 280 -21.94 -3.88 6.27
C PHE A 280 -21.56 -3.00 5.09
N TYR A 281 -22.47 -2.72 4.14
CA TYR A 281 -22.14 -1.94 2.96
C TYR A 281 -21.93 -0.45 3.26
N ARG A 282 -22.74 0.15 4.16
CA ARG A 282 -22.64 1.58 4.51
C ARG A 282 -21.49 1.91 5.43
N GLN A 283 -20.96 0.96 6.20
CA GLN A 283 -19.75 1.19 6.99
C GLN A 283 -18.56 1.38 6.04
N GLY A 284 -18.31 2.63 5.61
CA GLY A 284 -17.13 2.99 4.83
C GLY A 284 -15.85 2.84 5.64
N MET A 285 -15.96 2.82 6.97
CA MET A 285 -14.92 2.32 7.86
C MET A 285 -14.79 0.81 7.69
N ALA A 286 -14.12 0.39 6.60
CA ALA A 286 -13.35 -0.84 6.66
C ALA A 286 -12.51 -0.69 7.92
N SER A 287 -12.92 -1.41 8.97
CA SER A 287 -12.16 -1.47 10.20
C SER A 287 -10.74 -1.78 9.78
N PHE A 288 -9.73 -1.12 10.37
CA PHE A 288 -8.33 -1.40 10.03
C PHE A 288 -7.97 -2.90 10.10
N GLY A 289 -8.84 -3.74 10.69
CA GLY A 289 -8.78 -5.19 10.68
C GLY A 289 -9.48 -5.93 9.53
N GLY A 290 -10.52 -5.38 8.88
CA GLY A 290 -11.30 -6.08 7.85
C GLY A 290 -10.46 -6.37 6.61
N ASN A 291 -10.01 -7.62 6.47
CA ASN A 291 -8.97 -7.98 5.50
C ASN A 291 -9.05 -9.47 5.08
N PRO A 292 -9.58 -9.77 3.89
CA PRO A 292 -10.27 -8.85 2.97
C PRO A 292 -11.65 -8.43 3.52
N ALA A 293 -12.13 -7.26 3.10
CA ALA A 293 -13.52 -6.88 3.36
C ALA A 293 -14.50 -7.84 2.64
N ARG A 294 -15.68 -8.07 3.22
CA ARG A 294 -16.76 -8.96 2.71
C ARG A 294 -17.42 -8.53 1.40
N ARG A 295 -16.85 -7.54 0.72
CA ARG A 295 -17.44 -6.88 -0.44
C ARG A 295 -16.64 -7.24 -1.68
N TYR A 296 -17.33 -7.54 -2.76
CA TYR A 296 -16.71 -7.85 -4.03
C TYR A 296 -17.64 -7.49 -5.18
N LEU A 297 -17.06 -7.42 -6.38
CA LEU A 297 -17.82 -7.25 -7.61
C LEU A 297 -17.93 -8.58 -8.33
N SER A 298 -19.04 -8.83 -9.02
CA SER A 298 -19.16 -10.00 -9.89
C SER A 298 -20.13 -9.80 -11.06
N SER A 299 -19.76 -10.34 -12.23
CA SER A 299 -20.62 -10.52 -13.41
C SER A 299 -20.92 -12.00 -13.72
N GLY A 300 -20.53 -12.91 -12.84
CA GLY A 300 -20.70 -14.37 -13.02
C GLY A 300 -20.31 -15.14 -11.77
N PRO A 301 -19.00 -15.38 -11.52
CA PRO A 301 -18.53 -16.12 -10.34
C PRO A 301 -18.89 -15.44 -9.02
N LEU A 302 -19.34 -16.19 -8.03
CA LEU A 302 -19.59 -15.69 -6.67
C LEU A 302 -18.46 -16.14 -5.74
N ILE A 303 -18.12 -15.28 -4.78
CA ILE A 303 -17.10 -15.57 -3.77
C ILE A 303 -17.81 -16.03 -2.50
N ASP A 304 -17.48 -17.24 -2.06
CA ASP A 304 -18.08 -17.87 -0.89
C ASP A 304 -17.32 -17.50 0.39
N ASP A 305 -15.99 -17.58 0.34
CA ASP A 305 -15.11 -17.23 1.45
C ASP A 305 -13.74 -16.76 0.94
N CYS A 306 -13.12 -15.87 1.70
CA CYS A 306 -11.72 -15.52 1.52
C CYS A 306 -11.10 -15.15 2.85
N ARG A 307 -10.07 -15.91 3.26
CA ARG A 307 -9.48 -15.78 4.60
C ARG A 307 -7.97 -15.92 4.56
N ILE A 308 -7.31 -15.20 5.46
CA ILE A 308 -5.90 -15.36 5.76
C ILE A 308 -5.72 -16.05 7.12
N ASP A 309 -5.18 -17.25 7.08
CA ASP A 309 -4.82 -18.04 8.24
C ASP A 309 -3.38 -17.71 8.68
N ASN A 310 -3.15 -17.68 9.99
CA ASN A 310 -1.84 -17.41 10.60
C ASN A 310 -1.23 -16.06 10.18
N TRP A 311 -2.04 -15.01 10.05
CA TRP A 311 -1.58 -13.70 9.54
C TRP A 311 -0.42 -13.07 10.33
N GLN A 312 -0.22 -13.43 11.60
CA GLN A 312 0.89 -12.98 12.46
C GLN A 312 2.07 -13.97 12.53
N SER A 313 1.94 -15.15 11.94
CA SER A 313 2.97 -16.19 11.94
C SER A 313 3.99 -15.96 10.83
N PRO A 314 5.27 -16.38 10.99
CA PRO A 314 6.30 -16.28 9.94
C PRO A 314 5.86 -16.78 8.56
N THR A 315 4.94 -17.73 8.53
CA THR A 315 4.24 -18.24 7.34
C THR A 315 2.73 -18.07 7.50
N TRP A 316 2.06 -17.57 6.46
CA TRP A 316 0.61 -17.43 6.40
C TRP A 316 0.07 -18.18 5.19
N ASN A 317 -1.20 -18.56 5.25
CA ASN A 317 -1.93 -19.17 4.14
C ASN A 317 -3.18 -18.35 3.84
N VAL A 318 -3.51 -18.19 2.57
CA VAL A 318 -4.76 -17.60 2.14
C VAL A 318 -5.55 -18.67 1.41
N THR A 319 -6.83 -18.82 1.77
CA THR A 319 -7.78 -19.68 1.06
C THR A 319 -8.87 -18.81 0.44
N LEU A 320 -9.18 -19.07 -0.83
CA LEU A 320 -10.31 -18.51 -1.56
C LEU A 320 -11.23 -19.64 -2.00
N GLU A 321 -12.52 -19.49 -1.71
CA GLU A 321 -13.60 -20.38 -2.14
C GLU A 321 -14.56 -19.58 -3.03
N ALA A 322 -14.88 -20.12 -4.20
CA ALA A 322 -15.76 -19.48 -5.18
C ALA A 322 -16.51 -20.50 -6.01
N HIS A 323 -17.65 -20.11 -6.56
CA HIS A 323 -18.42 -20.93 -7.50
C HIS A 323 -18.98 -20.10 -8.66
N SER A 324 -19.26 -20.74 -9.79
CA SER A 324 -19.96 -20.15 -10.94
C SER A 324 -20.84 -21.20 -11.61
N ALA A 325 -21.86 -20.75 -12.33
CA ALA A 325 -22.65 -21.62 -13.20
C ALA A 325 -21.82 -22.20 -14.36
N GLN A 326 -20.72 -21.54 -14.71
CA GLN A 326 -19.75 -22.01 -15.69
C GLN A 326 -18.46 -22.45 -14.98
N PRO A 327 -17.65 -23.32 -15.57
CA PRO A 327 -16.35 -23.67 -14.98
C PRO A 327 -15.49 -22.42 -14.73
N ILE A 328 -14.96 -22.27 -13.52
CA ILE A 328 -13.96 -21.26 -13.18
C ILE A 328 -12.65 -21.63 -13.87
N THR A 329 -12.22 -20.80 -14.82
CA THR A 329 -11.02 -21.05 -15.63
C THR A 329 -9.77 -20.43 -15.01
N THR A 330 -9.91 -19.36 -14.23
CA THR A 330 -8.76 -18.67 -13.64
C THR A 330 -9.09 -18.07 -12.29
N VAL A 331 -8.17 -18.26 -11.34
CA VAL A 331 -8.04 -17.39 -10.16
C VAL A 331 -6.67 -16.73 -10.24
N ALA A 332 -6.63 -15.41 -10.39
CA ALA A 332 -5.41 -14.63 -10.45
C ALA A 332 -5.23 -13.82 -9.17
N VAL A 333 -4.08 -13.98 -8.53
CA VAL A 333 -3.64 -13.19 -7.38
C VAL A 333 -2.54 -12.27 -7.87
N ARG A 334 -2.78 -10.96 -7.82
CA ARG A 334 -1.82 -9.93 -8.25
C ARG A 334 -1.24 -9.19 -7.05
N ASP A 335 -0.03 -8.69 -7.19
CA ASP A 335 0.62 -7.80 -6.23
C ASP A 335 1.47 -6.79 -7.01
N GLN A 336 1.35 -5.49 -6.68
CA GLN A 336 2.10 -4.40 -7.32
C GLN A 336 2.09 -4.48 -8.86
N TYR A 337 0.89 -4.57 -9.46
CA TYR A 337 0.65 -4.74 -10.91
C TYR A 337 1.07 -6.09 -11.55
N GLY A 338 1.84 -6.93 -10.86
CA GLY A 338 2.28 -8.24 -11.37
C GLY A 338 1.36 -9.39 -10.97
N VAL A 339 1.48 -10.54 -11.64
CA VAL A 339 0.84 -11.79 -11.21
C VAL A 339 1.72 -12.46 -10.14
N TYR A 340 1.20 -12.59 -8.92
CA TYR A 340 1.86 -13.26 -7.81
C TYR A 340 1.59 -14.78 -7.83
N ARG A 341 0.33 -15.18 -8.05
CA ARG A 341 -0.11 -16.57 -8.24
C ARG A 341 -1.21 -16.63 -9.30
N GLN A 342 -1.29 -17.76 -10.01
CA GLN A 342 -2.40 -18.05 -10.91
C GLN A 342 -2.79 -19.51 -10.79
N PHE A 343 -4.09 -19.77 -10.73
CA PHE A 343 -4.69 -21.10 -10.65
C PHE A 343 -5.67 -21.29 -11.80
N ALA A 344 -5.79 -22.51 -12.31
CA ALA A 344 -6.81 -22.89 -13.28
C ALA A 344 -7.64 -24.07 -12.71
N PRO A 345 -8.68 -23.79 -11.91
CA PRO A 345 -9.51 -24.85 -11.31
C PRO A 345 -10.22 -25.72 -12.35
N LEU A 346 -10.67 -25.11 -13.46
CA LEU A 346 -11.39 -25.75 -14.56
C LEU A 346 -12.65 -26.52 -14.10
N ALA A 347 -13.31 -26.01 -13.06
CA ALA A 347 -14.49 -26.62 -12.44
C ALA A 347 -15.49 -25.55 -11.99
N PRO A 348 -16.80 -25.88 -11.88
CA PRO A 348 -17.82 -24.92 -11.41
C PRO A 348 -17.57 -24.36 -10.01
N ALA A 349 -16.82 -25.07 -9.17
CA ALA A 349 -16.36 -24.61 -7.86
C ALA A 349 -14.83 -24.60 -7.81
N ALA A 350 -14.27 -23.59 -7.14
CA ALA A 350 -12.85 -23.42 -6.92
C ALA A 350 -12.57 -23.29 -5.43
N SER A 351 -11.61 -24.06 -4.93
CA SER A 351 -10.99 -23.84 -3.63
C SER A 351 -9.48 -23.79 -3.86
N VAL A 352 -8.91 -22.59 -3.77
CA VAL A 352 -7.47 -22.38 -3.99
C VAL A 352 -6.84 -21.88 -2.72
N THR A 353 -5.65 -22.40 -2.42
CA THR A 353 -4.86 -21.98 -1.27
C THR A 353 -3.45 -21.61 -1.73
N TRP A 354 -2.92 -20.53 -1.18
CA TRP A 354 -1.53 -20.15 -1.36
C TRP A 354 -0.90 -19.65 -0.07
N SER A 355 0.41 -19.72 -0.04
CA SER A 355 1.23 -19.47 1.12
C SER A 355 2.17 -18.31 0.84
N GLY A 356 2.59 -17.65 1.90
CA GLY A 356 3.68 -16.70 1.87
C GLY A 356 4.31 -16.52 3.24
N ASN A 357 5.12 -15.48 3.36
CA ASN A 357 5.88 -15.21 4.57
C ASN A 357 5.76 -13.74 5.01
N LEU A 358 6.25 -13.43 6.22
CA LEU A 358 6.23 -12.07 6.79
C LEU A 358 7.40 -11.18 6.33
N GLY A 359 8.19 -11.60 5.34
CA GLY A 359 9.35 -10.84 4.87
C GLY A 359 8.96 -9.53 4.20
N ILE A 360 7.78 -9.47 3.57
CA ILE A 360 7.26 -8.30 2.87
C ILE A 360 5.75 -8.16 3.11
N GLN A 361 5.31 -6.91 3.14
CA GLN A 361 3.92 -6.55 3.00
C GLN A 361 3.47 -6.67 1.55
N ARG A 362 2.43 -7.47 1.33
CA ARG A 362 1.79 -7.69 0.04
C ARG A 362 0.41 -7.05 0.03
N TRP A 363 0.00 -6.59 -1.15
CA TRP A 363 -1.32 -6.04 -1.42
C TRP A 363 -1.94 -6.81 -2.56
N PHE A 364 -2.73 -7.83 -2.22
CA PHE A 364 -3.35 -8.70 -3.19
C PHE A 364 -4.61 -8.11 -3.77
N LEU A 365 -4.60 -8.03 -5.10
CA LEU A 365 -5.78 -7.88 -5.94
C LEU A 365 -6.14 -9.25 -6.50
N ILE A 366 -7.36 -9.73 -6.23
CA ILE A 366 -7.78 -11.08 -6.58
C ILE A 366 -8.92 -11.04 -7.59
N GLU A 367 -8.70 -11.69 -8.74
CA GLU A 367 -9.67 -11.81 -9.83
C GLU A 367 -10.03 -13.29 -10.04
N VAL A 368 -11.32 -13.60 -10.13
CA VAL A 368 -11.83 -14.93 -10.53
C VAL A 368 -12.50 -14.79 -11.89
N THR A 369 -12.21 -15.68 -12.83
CA THR A 369 -12.80 -15.68 -14.17
C THR A 369 -13.39 -17.05 -14.49
N ASP A 370 -14.59 -17.07 -15.08
CA ASP A 370 -15.21 -18.29 -15.60
C ASP A 370 -15.08 -18.44 -17.13
N ALA A 371 -15.48 -19.60 -17.63
CA ALA A 371 -15.38 -19.98 -19.04
C ALA A 371 -16.20 -19.10 -19.99
N LYS A 372 -17.17 -18.32 -19.50
CA LYS A 372 -17.93 -17.35 -20.30
C LYS A 372 -17.29 -15.95 -20.27
N GLY A 373 -16.21 -15.78 -19.52
CA GLY A 373 -15.56 -14.49 -19.29
C GLY A 373 -16.24 -13.65 -18.20
N GLY A 374 -17.16 -14.25 -17.42
CA GLY A 374 -17.68 -13.65 -16.19
C GLY A 374 -16.54 -13.47 -15.20
N LYS A 375 -16.53 -12.35 -14.49
CA LYS A 375 -15.45 -11.98 -13.56
C LYS A 375 -15.98 -11.71 -12.17
N ALA A 376 -15.17 -12.02 -11.16
CA ALA A 376 -15.33 -11.49 -9.81
C ALA A 376 -14.05 -10.79 -9.36
N LEU A 377 -14.20 -9.68 -8.64
CA LEU A 377 -13.11 -8.85 -8.13
C LEU A 377 -13.29 -8.65 -6.63
N LEU A 378 -12.40 -9.23 -5.83
CA LEU A 378 -12.44 -9.11 -4.37
C LEU A 378 -11.96 -7.72 -3.92
N SER A 379 -12.44 -7.28 -2.75
CA SER A 379 -11.76 -6.22 -1.99
C SER A 379 -10.29 -6.57 -1.77
N PRO A 380 -9.37 -5.59 -1.70
CA PRO A 380 -7.96 -5.86 -1.58
C PRO A 380 -7.64 -6.59 -0.29
N MET A 381 -6.65 -7.47 -0.35
CA MET A 381 -6.16 -8.18 0.81
C MET A 381 -4.71 -7.77 1.09
N ARG A 382 -4.40 -7.49 2.34
CA ARG A 382 -3.07 -7.12 2.80
C ARG A 382 -2.43 -8.25 3.61
N THR A 383 -1.13 -8.47 3.47
CA THR A 383 -0.36 -9.22 4.47
C THR A 383 0.27 -8.26 5.47
N LEU A 384 0.43 -8.67 6.73
CA LEU A 384 0.96 -7.80 7.78
C LEU A 384 2.33 -8.31 8.23
N PRO A 385 3.44 -7.80 7.67
CA PRO A 385 4.77 -8.19 8.13
C PRO A 385 5.09 -7.56 9.49
N ARG A 386 6.23 -7.93 10.08
CA ARG A 386 6.74 -7.30 11.32
C ARG A 386 6.91 -5.78 11.22
N LEU A 387 7.28 -5.29 10.03
CA LEU A 387 7.43 -3.88 9.69
C LEU A 387 6.38 -3.51 8.65
N ASN A 388 5.15 -3.29 9.12
CA ASN A 388 4.01 -2.98 8.29
C ASN A 388 3.87 -1.47 8.05
N THR A 389 3.36 -1.13 6.87
CA THR A 389 2.93 0.19 6.45
C THR A 389 1.42 0.19 6.28
N ILE A 390 0.76 1.20 6.82
CA ILE A 390 -0.69 1.34 6.74
C ILE A 390 -0.99 2.78 6.32
N ARG A 391 -1.87 2.98 5.34
CA ARG A 391 -2.42 4.32 5.08
C ARG A 391 -3.58 4.56 6.04
N CYS A 392 -3.63 5.75 6.64
CA CYS A 392 -4.74 6.21 7.44
C CYS A 392 -6.03 6.15 6.62
N MET A 393 -7.16 6.09 7.32
CA MET A 393 -8.46 5.91 6.70
C MET A 393 -8.89 7.14 5.88
N ASP A 394 -8.55 8.33 6.37
CA ASP A 394 -8.64 9.58 5.61
C ASP A 394 -7.75 9.62 4.36
N ARG A 395 -6.84 8.63 4.21
CA ARG A 395 -5.87 8.51 3.13
C ARG A 395 -4.92 9.71 3.00
N GLN A 396 -4.74 10.52 4.03
CA GLN A 396 -3.80 11.64 4.04
C GLN A 396 -2.42 11.24 4.57
N ASN A 397 -2.39 10.22 5.42
CA ASN A 397 -1.24 9.83 6.23
C ASN A 397 -0.81 8.39 5.96
N TRP A 398 0.50 8.13 5.90
CA TRP A 398 1.04 6.78 5.98
C TRP A 398 1.70 6.56 7.33
N PHE A 399 1.17 5.59 8.08
CA PHE A 399 1.80 5.02 9.25
C PHE A 399 2.80 3.98 8.78
N THR A 400 4.07 4.37 8.80
CA THR A 400 5.19 3.54 8.37
C THR A 400 5.92 3.02 9.60
N PRO A 401 6.78 2.00 9.47
CA PRO A 401 7.65 1.57 10.58
C PRO A 401 8.74 2.59 10.92
N LEU A 402 8.81 3.72 10.21
CA LEU A 402 9.77 4.79 10.45
C LEU A 402 9.44 5.53 11.76
N PRO A 403 10.41 6.21 12.39
CA PRO A 403 10.15 7.10 13.52
C PRO A 403 9.04 8.11 13.19
N TRP A 404 8.29 8.60 14.17
CA TRP A 404 7.20 9.57 13.98
C TRP A 404 7.59 10.79 13.11
N ASN A 405 8.85 11.22 13.17
CA ASN A 405 9.37 12.33 12.35
C ASN A 405 9.49 12.04 10.84
N ASP A 406 9.35 10.78 10.45
CA ASP A 406 9.39 10.26 9.08
C ASP A 406 8.01 9.75 8.60
N MET A 407 6.92 10.06 9.34
CA MET A 407 5.58 9.89 8.81
C MET A 407 5.43 10.71 7.52
N VAL A 408 4.93 10.06 6.48
CA VAL A 408 4.72 10.75 5.21
C VAL A 408 3.33 11.37 5.22
N TYR A 409 3.33 12.69 5.23
CA TYR A 409 2.15 13.53 5.20
C TYR A 409 1.99 14.12 3.80
N THR A 410 0.91 13.78 3.09
CA THR A 410 0.67 14.26 1.72
C THR A 410 -0.18 15.53 1.65
N GLY A 411 -0.79 15.96 2.76
CA GLY A 411 -1.66 17.14 2.78
C GLY A 411 -0.95 18.49 2.98
N ARG A 412 0.37 18.54 3.27
CA ARG A 412 1.06 19.78 3.67
C ARG A 412 1.97 20.25 2.55
N ALA A 413 1.57 21.33 1.88
CA ALA A 413 2.35 21.96 0.80
C ALA A 413 3.66 22.61 1.27
N ASN A 414 3.85 22.79 2.58
CA ASN A 414 5.01 23.47 3.12
C ASN A 414 5.74 22.57 4.12
N ARG A 415 6.92 22.10 3.69
CA ARG A 415 7.90 21.30 4.45
C ARG A 415 7.50 19.84 4.62
N THR A 416 7.62 19.07 3.54
CA THR A 416 8.12 17.72 3.76
C THR A 416 9.48 17.87 4.46
N SER A 417 9.58 17.40 5.69
CA SER A 417 10.84 17.31 6.46
C SER A 417 11.87 16.40 5.78
N SER A 418 11.54 15.79 4.64
CA SER A 418 12.30 14.74 3.95
C SER A 418 13.47 15.21 3.09
N GLY A 419 13.77 16.51 3.03
CA GLY A 419 15.01 17.01 2.41
C GLY A 419 15.11 16.87 0.89
N SER A 420 14.02 16.53 0.20
CA SER A 420 13.95 16.53 -1.27
C SER A 420 13.59 17.92 -1.77
N SER A 421 14.60 18.62 -2.31
CA SER A 421 14.41 19.86 -3.07
C SER A 421 14.92 19.61 -4.48
N ILE A 422 14.08 19.00 -5.32
CA ILE A 422 14.36 18.96 -6.76
C ILE A 422 14.16 20.37 -7.28
N SER A 423 15.21 20.93 -7.88
CA SER A 423 15.10 22.21 -8.59
C SER A 423 15.85 22.14 -9.91
N VAL A 424 15.27 22.79 -10.92
CA VAL A 424 15.90 22.96 -12.23
C VAL A 424 16.20 24.44 -12.37
N PRO A 425 17.44 24.88 -12.08
CA PRO A 425 17.81 26.30 -12.15
C PRO A 425 17.40 26.91 -13.50
N GLY A 426 16.75 28.07 -13.44
CA GLY A 426 16.22 28.76 -14.62
C GLY A 426 14.79 28.40 -15.01
N VAL A 427 14.14 27.47 -14.30
CA VAL A 427 12.71 27.17 -14.38
C VAL A 427 11.99 27.87 -13.23
N THR A 428 11.04 28.74 -13.55
CA THR A 428 10.13 29.31 -12.54
C THR A 428 8.94 28.36 -12.40
N VAL A 429 8.76 27.77 -11.23
CA VAL A 429 7.61 26.93 -10.92
C VAL A 429 6.55 27.82 -10.26
N ASN A 430 5.37 27.91 -10.87
CA ASN A 430 4.26 28.70 -10.34
C ASN A 430 3.50 27.88 -9.27
N GLY A 431 4.01 27.85 -8.04
CA GLY A 431 3.36 27.21 -6.88
C GLY A 431 4.17 26.05 -6.26
N PRO A 432 3.80 25.58 -5.05
CA PRO A 432 4.43 24.41 -4.45
C PRO A 432 4.14 23.15 -5.28
N TYR A 433 5.12 22.25 -5.37
CA TYR A 433 4.92 20.94 -5.98
C TYR A 433 3.81 20.16 -5.27
N VAL A 434 3.12 19.30 -6.01
CA VAL A 434 2.25 18.27 -5.42
C VAL A 434 3.07 16.99 -5.29
N PRO A 435 3.72 16.72 -4.14
CA PRO A 435 4.48 15.49 -3.98
C PRO A 435 3.52 14.31 -3.93
N LYS A 436 3.63 13.40 -4.89
CA LYS A 436 2.83 12.16 -4.90
C LYS A 436 3.67 11.05 -4.29
N PHE A 437 3.09 10.34 -3.33
CA PHE A 437 3.81 9.34 -2.56
C PHE A 437 3.40 7.93 -2.97
N GLN A 438 4.40 7.04 -3.10
CA GLN A 438 4.16 5.64 -3.36
C GLN A 438 5.03 4.73 -2.48
N VAL A 439 4.41 3.69 -1.92
CA VAL A 439 5.12 2.64 -1.18
C VAL A 439 5.47 1.52 -2.15
N ILE A 440 6.76 1.32 -2.41
CA ILE A 440 7.25 0.28 -3.31
C ILE A 440 7.53 -1.01 -2.55
N TYR A 441 8.08 -0.91 -1.34
CA TYR A 441 8.47 -2.07 -0.56
C TYR A 441 8.40 -1.78 0.94
N SER A 442 7.78 -2.68 1.71
CA SER A 442 7.80 -2.66 3.17
C SER A 442 8.12 -4.05 3.67
N GLY A 443 9.31 -4.25 4.22
CA GLY A 443 9.76 -5.59 4.63
C GLY A 443 10.87 -5.57 5.67
N GLU A 444 11.33 -6.75 6.05
CA GLU A 444 12.35 -6.91 7.08
C GLU A 444 13.69 -6.36 6.60
N GLY A 445 14.02 -5.13 7.02
CA GLY A 445 15.32 -4.50 6.75
C GLY A 445 15.36 -3.43 5.69
N TYR A 446 14.32 -3.34 4.87
CA TYR A 446 14.19 -2.32 3.86
C TYR A 446 12.82 -1.70 3.91
N TYR A 447 12.79 -0.39 3.74
CA TYR A 447 11.59 0.35 3.45
C TYR A 447 11.85 1.25 2.25
N ILE A 448 11.12 1.02 1.16
CA ILE A 448 11.32 1.71 -0.11
C ILE A 448 10.05 2.45 -0.49
N HIS A 449 10.21 3.74 -0.70
CA HIS A 449 9.13 4.60 -1.13
C HIS A 449 9.63 5.62 -2.15
N GLU A 450 8.71 6.15 -2.93
CA GLU A 450 8.98 7.14 -3.96
C GLU A 450 8.14 8.38 -3.74
N PHE A 451 8.73 9.52 -4.08
CA PHE A 451 8.01 10.76 -4.28
C PHE A 451 8.15 11.15 -5.75
N THR A 452 7.04 11.43 -6.41
CA THR A 452 7.04 12.06 -7.73
C THR A 452 6.64 13.53 -7.61
N SER A 453 7.23 14.36 -8.46
CA SER A 453 6.99 15.79 -8.54
C SER A 453 6.87 16.13 -10.02
N ASP A 454 5.71 15.83 -10.59
CA ASP A 454 5.39 16.04 -12.00
C ASP A 454 4.30 17.08 -12.23
N SER A 455 3.79 17.66 -11.15
CA SER A 455 2.70 18.63 -11.12
C SER A 455 2.81 19.63 -9.96
N THR A 456 2.09 20.75 -10.08
CA THR A 456 1.89 21.78 -9.06
C THR A 456 0.40 21.93 -8.78
N TYR A 457 0.03 22.49 -7.64
CA TYR A 457 -1.38 22.81 -7.40
C TYR A 457 -1.89 23.83 -8.44
N VAL A 458 -3.20 23.82 -8.70
CA VAL A 458 -3.83 24.79 -9.63
C VAL A 458 -3.47 26.23 -9.21
N PRO A 459 -2.86 27.04 -10.10
CA PRO A 459 -2.52 28.43 -9.80
C PRO A 459 -3.74 29.25 -9.38
N GLY A 460 -3.61 30.04 -8.31
CA GLY A 460 -4.72 30.84 -7.77
C GLY A 460 -5.79 30.03 -7.02
N GLY A 461 -5.62 28.70 -6.89
CA GLY A 461 -6.43 27.87 -6.00
C GLY A 461 -6.27 28.24 -4.53
N ARG A 462 -7.17 27.75 -3.67
CA ARG A 462 -7.08 27.96 -2.21
C ARG A 462 -5.74 27.40 -1.70
N ASP A 463 -5.18 28.02 -0.66
CA ASP A 463 -3.93 27.51 -0.06
C ASP A 463 -4.18 26.10 0.48
N PRO A 464 -3.40 25.08 0.07
CA PRO A 464 -3.42 23.76 0.69
C PRO A 464 -3.02 23.88 2.18
N GLY A 465 -4.04 23.99 3.02
CA GLY A 465 -3.94 24.14 4.47
C GLY A 465 -3.58 22.83 5.20
N ALA A 466 -3.94 22.75 6.48
CA ALA A 466 -3.65 21.59 7.36
C ALA A 466 -4.54 20.36 7.08
N ASP A 467 -4.40 19.32 7.93
CA ASP A 467 -5.29 18.15 8.04
C ASP A 467 -6.74 18.61 7.91
N ASN A 468 -7.48 18.00 6.98
CA ASN A 468 -8.82 18.38 6.52
C ASN A 468 -8.90 19.40 5.37
N SER A 469 -7.83 19.90 4.77
CA SER A 469 -8.00 20.81 3.63
C SER A 469 -8.74 20.17 2.45
N PRO A 470 -9.47 20.95 1.63
CA PRO A 470 -10.06 20.46 0.40
C PRO A 470 -9.04 19.72 -0.45
N ILE A 471 -9.50 18.70 -1.16
CA ILE A 471 -8.69 18.01 -2.16
C ILE A 471 -8.55 18.92 -3.38
N PHE A 472 -7.33 19.09 -3.90
CA PHE A 472 -7.04 19.98 -5.02
C PHE A 472 -6.67 19.20 -6.27
N HIS A 473 -7.02 19.75 -7.43
CA HIS A 473 -6.41 19.36 -8.69
C HIS A 473 -4.94 19.74 -8.74
N ASP A 474 -4.22 19.01 -9.56
CA ASP A 474 -2.88 19.34 -9.96
C ASP A 474 -2.84 19.74 -11.44
N VAL A 475 -1.86 20.59 -11.79
CA VAL A 475 -1.53 20.90 -13.18
C VAL A 475 -0.16 20.32 -13.48
N PRO A 476 0.02 19.60 -14.61
CA PRO A 476 1.33 19.05 -14.96
C PRO A 476 2.38 20.17 -15.06
N ILE A 477 3.55 19.95 -14.47
CA ILE A 477 4.73 20.79 -14.70
C ILE A 477 5.13 20.59 -16.17
N PRO A 478 5.15 21.64 -17.02
CA PRO A 478 5.47 21.49 -18.44
C PRO A 478 6.97 21.29 -18.71
N GLU A 479 7.84 21.64 -17.76
CA GLU A 479 9.29 21.56 -17.91
C GLU A 479 9.86 20.15 -17.68
N PHE A 480 9.44 19.49 -16.61
CA PHE A 480 10.05 18.23 -16.17
C PHE A 480 9.10 17.35 -15.35
N ALA A 481 9.51 16.11 -15.12
CA ALA A 481 9.00 15.24 -14.07
C ALA A 481 10.16 14.84 -13.15
N GLY A 482 10.00 15.12 -11.85
CA GLY A 482 10.93 14.69 -10.82
C GLY A 482 10.46 13.38 -10.17
N ARG A 483 11.41 12.54 -9.79
CA ARG A 483 11.16 11.35 -8.97
C ARG A 483 12.31 11.17 -7.99
N THR A 484 12.03 11.01 -6.70
CA THR A 484 13.02 10.59 -5.71
C THR A 484 12.60 9.29 -5.06
N ARG A 485 13.37 8.23 -5.29
CA ARG A 485 13.26 6.95 -4.57
C ARG A 485 14.14 7.00 -3.32
N TYR A 486 13.55 6.60 -2.22
CA TYR A 486 14.19 6.47 -0.93
C TYR A 486 14.30 4.99 -0.60
N ILE A 487 15.50 4.53 -0.32
CA ILE A 487 15.76 3.18 0.19
C ILE A 487 16.26 3.36 1.62
N SER A 488 15.37 3.13 2.58
CA SER A 488 15.68 3.19 4.01
C SER A 488 16.15 1.83 4.48
N PHE A 489 17.36 1.78 5.03
CA PHE A 489 17.95 0.56 5.57
C PHE A 489 17.62 0.51 7.06
N MET A 490 16.81 -0.47 7.44
CA MET A 490 16.22 -0.57 8.77
C MET A 490 17.03 -1.52 9.65
N ALA A 491 17.07 -1.29 10.96
CA ALA A 491 17.39 -2.28 11.98
C ALA A 491 16.29 -2.21 13.06
N GLY A 492 15.40 -3.21 13.07
CA GLY A 492 14.10 -3.07 13.74
C GLY A 492 13.32 -1.90 13.12
N ARG A 493 12.88 -0.96 13.96
CA ARG A 493 12.18 0.28 13.53
C ARG A 493 13.12 1.48 13.30
N SER A 494 14.42 1.30 13.50
CA SER A 494 15.40 2.38 13.38
C SER A 494 15.99 2.44 11.97
N VAL A 495 15.87 3.58 11.29
CA VAL A 495 16.58 3.86 10.04
C VAL A 495 18.06 4.02 10.35
N GLN A 496 18.91 3.16 9.81
CA GLN A 496 20.37 3.25 9.96
C GLN A 496 20.95 4.32 9.03
N PHE A 497 20.51 4.30 7.77
CA PHE A 497 20.78 5.31 6.77
C PHE A 497 19.76 5.19 5.64
N ARG A 498 19.76 6.16 4.73
CA ARG A 498 18.83 6.23 3.61
C ARG A 498 19.59 6.56 2.34
N GLN A 499 19.40 5.74 1.31
CA GLN A 499 19.82 6.08 -0.05
C GLN A 499 18.73 6.86 -0.75
N TYR A 500 19.14 7.94 -1.40
CA TYR A 500 18.31 8.82 -2.22
C TYR A 500 18.72 8.58 -3.67
N ILE A 501 17.75 8.26 -4.53
CA ILE A 501 17.94 8.15 -5.98
C ILE A 501 16.97 9.14 -6.61
N THR A 502 17.49 10.25 -7.11
CA THR A 502 16.69 11.32 -7.71
C THR A 502 16.87 11.29 -9.22
N THR A 503 15.75 11.24 -9.95
CA THR A 503 15.68 11.32 -11.40
C THR A 503 14.88 12.56 -11.80
N VAL A 504 15.38 13.32 -12.77
CA VAL A 504 14.67 14.44 -13.41
C VAL A 504 14.60 14.16 -14.90
N THR A 505 13.40 14.01 -15.43
CA THR A 505 13.16 13.78 -16.87
C THR A 505 12.57 15.03 -17.50
N LEU A 506 13.18 15.54 -18.55
CA LEU A 506 12.69 16.76 -19.22
C LEU A 506 11.49 16.46 -20.12
N LYS A 507 10.48 17.33 -20.05
CA LYS A 507 9.28 17.30 -20.91
C LYS A 507 9.37 18.26 -22.09
N ARG A 508 10.36 19.15 -22.08
CA ARG A 508 10.72 20.04 -23.18
C ARG A 508 12.21 20.36 -23.15
N ASP A 509 12.73 20.91 -24.24
CA ASP A 509 14.10 21.38 -24.31
C ASP A 509 14.32 22.54 -23.32
N LEU A 510 15.40 22.48 -22.53
CA LEU A 510 15.70 23.47 -21.49
C LEU A 510 17.18 23.87 -21.50
N PRO A 511 17.51 25.17 -21.43
CA PRO A 511 18.90 25.62 -21.31
C PRO A 511 19.43 25.34 -19.89
N MET A 512 20.65 24.82 -19.79
CA MET A 512 21.36 24.67 -18.52
C MET A 512 21.90 26.04 -18.09
N LYS A 513 21.48 26.56 -16.92
CA LYS A 513 21.74 27.95 -16.47
C LYS A 513 22.55 28.06 -15.16
N ALA A 514 23.23 27.00 -14.74
CA ALA A 514 24.01 27.00 -13.51
C ALA A 514 25.11 25.93 -13.56
N PRO A 515 26.24 26.09 -12.82
CA PRO A 515 27.30 25.09 -12.75
C PRO A 515 26.86 23.72 -12.24
N VAL A 516 25.73 23.66 -11.53
CA VAL A 516 25.06 22.43 -11.10
C VAL A 516 23.67 22.38 -11.75
N TRP A 517 23.42 21.35 -12.56
CA TRP A 517 22.15 21.22 -13.27
C TRP A 517 21.86 19.77 -13.72
N PRO A 518 20.66 19.19 -13.42
CA PRO A 518 19.68 19.68 -12.44
C PRO A 518 20.20 19.52 -11.01
N VAL A 519 19.58 20.25 -10.07
CA VAL A 519 19.88 20.16 -8.64
C VAL A 519 19.02 19.06 -8.02
N PHE A 520 19.67 18.13 -7.31
CA PHE A 520 18.99 17.02 -6.65
C PHE A 520 18.78 17.27 -5.16
N THR A 521 19.69 17.99 -4.50
CA THR A 521 19.65 18.22 -3.05
C THR A 521 20.59 19.35 -2.62
N ARG A 522 20.70 19.57 -1.31
CA ARG A 522 21.64 20.50 -0.68
C ARG A 522 22.37 19.82 0.49
N ALA A 523 23.70 19.79 0.42
CA ALA A 523 24.57 19.37 1.50
C ALA A 523 24.60 20.39 2.65
N LYS A 524 24.78 19.90 3.87
CA LYS A 524 24.98 20.69 5.09
C LYS A 524 26.46 20.64 5.47
N GLY A 525 27.14 21.79 5.39
CA GLY A 525 28.58 21.91 5.58
C GLY A 525 29.34 21.91 4.24
N ASN A 526 30.61 22.32 4.29
CA ASN A 526 31.45 22.56 3.11
C ASN A 526 32.80 21.83 3.14
N ALA A 527 33.11 21.09 4.20
CA ALA A 527 34.29 20.22 4.22
C ALA A 527 34.09 19.04 3.25
N TYR A 528 35.11 18.66 2.49
CA TYR A 528 35.04 17.51 1.60
C TYR A 528 36.18 16.52 1.82
N VAL A 529 35.93 15.25 1.49
CA VAL A 529 36.93 14.18 1.47
C VAL A 529 36.57 13.11 0.44
N TYR A 530 37.55 12.66 -0.35
CA TYR A 530 37.41 11.53 -1.27
C TYR A 530 38.78 10.92 -1.61
N ASN A 531 38.81 9.73 -2.21
CA ASN A 531 40.02 9.18 -2.82
C ASN A 531 39.93 9.43 -4.32
N ASP A 532 40.95 10.08 -4.90
CA ASP A 532 40.99 10.35 -6.34
C ASP A 532 40.99 9.01 -7.09
N PRO A 533 40.02 8.75 -7.98
CA PRO A 533 39.89 7.46 -8.65
C PRO A 533 41.03 7.18 -9.66
N LYS A 534 41.78 8.21 -10.08
CA LYS A 534 42.93 8.07 -11.00
C LYS A 534 44.22 7.82 -10.25
N THR A 535 44.44 8.52 -9.14
CA THR A 535 45.74 8.47 -8.42
C THR A 535 45.70 7.63 -7.15
N GLY A 536 44.50 7.32 -6.64
CA GLY A 536 44.29 6.69 -5.33
C GLY A 536 44.59 7.60 -4.14
N GLN A 537 45.02 8.85 -4.38
CA GLN A 537 45.39 9.78 -3.32
C GLN A 537 44.15 10.30 -2.61
N ARG A 538 44.24 10.42 -1.28
CA ARG A 538 43.20 11.04 -0.47
C ARG A 538 43.23 12.55 -0.67
N MET A 539 42.09 13.09 -1.08
CA MET A 539 41.82 14.51 -1.27
C MET A 539 40.90 14.98 -0.16
N GLU A 540 41.25 16.06 0.53
CA GLU A 540 40.41 16.68 1.55
C GLU A 540 40.59 18.20 1.56
N GLY A 541 39.56 18.92 2.00
CA GLY A 541 39.57 20.37 1.99
C GLY A 541 38.22 20.99 2.36
N THR A 542 38.04 22.25 2.01
CA THR A 542 36.80 23.00 2.25
C THR A 542 36.39 23.76 0.98
N ILE A 543 35.13 23.65 0.60
CA ILE A 543 34.57 24.37 -0.56
C ILE A 543 34.43 25.84 -0.16
N THR A 544 35.00 26.74 -0.97
CA THR A 544 34.84 28.18 -0.79
C THR A 544 33.41 28.60 -1.15
N LYS A 545 32.95 29.76 -0.66
CA LYS A 545 31.57 30.23 -0.86
C LYS A 545 31.12 30.26 -2.33
N GLU A 546 32.02 30.65 -3.23
CA GLU A 546 31.78 30.75 -4.68
C GLU A 546 32.30 29.54 -5.46
N GLY A 547 33.03 28.64 -4.79
CA GLY A 547 33.64 27.47 -5.40
C GLY A 547 32.70 26.27 -5.49
N PHE A 548 33.23 25.21 -6.09
CA PHE A 548 32.59 23.91 -6.16
C PHE A 548 33.63 22.78 -6.04
N ILE A 549 33.15 21.57 -5.80
CA ILE A 549 33.93 20.35 -5.90
C ILE A 549 33.16 19.30 -6.70
N ASP A 550 33.85 18.57 -7.56
CA ASP A 550 33.32 17.39 -8.25
C ASP A 550 33.65 16.15 -7.43
N LEU A 551 32.65 15.60 -6.75
CA LEU A 551 32.79 14.39 -5.96
C LEU A 551 32.70 13.16 -6.87
N PRO A 552 33.69 12.25 -6.84
CA PRO A 552 33.51 10.91 -7.39
C PRO A 552 32.60 10.06 -6.48
N VAL A 553 32.27 8.86 -6.94
CA VAL A 553 31.56 7.86 -6.11
C VAL A 553 32.36 7.59 -4.82
N GLY A 554 31.68 7.65 -3.67
CA GLY A 554 32.29 7.52 -2.34
C GLY A 554 32.87 8.82 -1.78
N GLY A 555 32.87 9.91 -2.54
CA GLY A 555 33.25 11.23 -2.07
C GLY A 555 32.19 11.84 -1.15
N VAL A 556 32.64 12.63 -0.17
CA VAL A 556 31.76 13.32 0.79
C VAL A 556 32.00 14.82 0.72
N ALA A 557 30.92 15.60 0.75
CA ALA A 557 30.94 17.03 1.06
C ALA A 557 29.87 17.36 2.11
N GLY A 558 30.30 17.91 3.24
CA GLY A 558 29.45 18.13 4.41
C GLY A 558 28.84 16.81 4.88
N ASN A 559 27.51 16.74 4.83
CA ASN A 559 26.73 15.57 5.21
C ASN A 559 26.33 14.68 4.01
N LEU A 560 26.73 15.03 2.78
CA LEU A 560 26.36 14.32 1.56
C LEU A 560 27.47 13.35 1.15
N LEU A 561 27.14 12.06 0.98
CA LEU A 561 28.01 11.06 0.39
C LEU A 561 27.50 10.71 -1.01
N ALA A 562 28.34 10.90 -2.03
CA ALA A 562 27.99 10.70 -3.42
C ALA A 562 28.05 9.20 -3.81
N LEU A 563 26.98 8.67 -4.41
CA LEU A 563 26.91 7.30 -4.95
C LEU A 563 26.93 7.27 -6.49
N THR A 564 26.76 8.44 -7.09
CA THR A 564 27.10 8.79 -8.48
C THR A 564 28.03 9.99 -8.43
N PRO A 565 28.80 10.30 -9.49
CA PRO A 565 29.51 11.57 -9.56
C PRO A 565 28.54 12.76 -9.39
N LEU A 566 28.90 13.71 -8.53
CA LEU A 566 28.07 14.89 -8.22
C LEU A 566 28.95 16.12 -8.01
N ARG A 567 28.51 17.28 -8.52
CA ARG A 567 29.09 18.58 -8.21
C ARG A 567 28.39 19.18 -7.00
N VAL A 568 29.16 19.70 -6.04
CA VAL A 568 28.67 20.38 -4.83
C VAL A 568 29.24 21.79 -4.75
N MET A 569 28.36 22.78 -4.69
CA MET A 569 28.71 24.21 -4.55
C MET A 569 29.02 24.57 -3.08
N GLY A 570 29.69 25.70 -2.87
CA GLY A 570 29.98 26.25 -1.53
C GLY A 570 28.77 26.53 -0.66
N ASP A 571 27.60 26.77 -1.26
CA ASP A 571 26.32 26.94 -0.56
C ASP A 571 25.59 25.61 -0.28
N GLY A 572 26.24 24.50 -0.61
CA GLY A 572 25.77 23.13 -0.44
C GLY A 572 24.95 22.59 -1.62
N THR A 573 24.56 23.39 -2.61
CA THR A 573 23.76 22.94 -3.75
C THR A 573 24.46 21.79 -4.48
N ALA A 574 23.76 20.66 -4.68
CA ALA A 574 24.35 19.43 -5.21
C ALA A 574 23.52 18.81 -6.35
N GLY A 575 24.21 18.36 -7.40
CA GLY A 575 23.58 17.83 -8.62
C GLY A 575 24.63 17.39 -9.64
N LEU A 576 24.26 17.33 -10.92
CA LEU A 576 25.22 17.03 -11.98
C LEU A 576 26.04 18.26 -12.38
N ALA A 577 27.30 18.05 -12.74
CA ALA A 577 28.15 19.10 -13.28
C ALA A 577 27.61 19.62 -14.61
N CYS A 578 27.59 20.94 -14.76
CA CYS A 578 27.32 21.62 -16.01
C CYS A 578 28.51 22.55 -16.29
N ASP A 579 29.31 22.20 -17.30
CA ASP A 579 30.54 22.93 -17.64
C ASP A 579 30.31 24.00 -18.72
N THR A 580 29.19 23.92 -19.43
CA THR A 580 28.84 24.83 -20.52
C THR A 580 27.45 25.40 -20.32
N GLU A 581 27.38 26.57 -19.68
CA GLU A 581 26.13 27.32 -19.52
C GLU A 581 25.51 27.64 -20.89
N GLY A 582 24.19 27.58 -20.97
CA GLY A 582 23.43 27.78 -22.20
C GLY A 582 23.29 26.52 -23.08
N THR A 583 23.98 25.42 -22.75
CA THR A 583 23.78 24.13 -23.44
C THR A 583 22.33 23.69 -23.31
N LEU A 584 21.73 23.29 -24.44
CA LEU A 584 20.33 22.89 -24.49
C LEU A 584 20.18 21.40 -24.16
N ALA A 585 19.63 21.10 -22.98
CA ALA A 585 19.24 19.75 -22.61
C ALA A 585 17.95 19.35 -23.35
N LYS A 586 17.94 18.17 -23.95
CA LYS A 586 16.86 17.73 -24.84
C LYS A 586 15.69 17.09 -24.10
N THR A 587 14.50 17.25 -24.66
CA THR A 587 13.27 16.57 -24.24
C THR A 587 13.49 15.05 -24.13
N GLY A 588 12.92 14.43 -23.10
CA GLY A 588 13.03 12.98 -22.85
C GLY A 588 14.33 12.54 -22.18
N VAL A 589 15.35 13.40 -22.10
CA VAL A 589 16.58 13.10 -21.36
C VAL A 589 16.28 13.01 -19.86
N ALA A 590 16.75 11.93 -19.23
CA ALA A 590 16.64 11.70 -17.80
C ALA A 590 18.01 11.87 -17.12
N PHE A 591 18.09 12.76 -16.14
CA PHE A 591 19.26 12.98 -15.31
C PHE A 591 19.04 12.27 -13.98
N THR A 592 20.00 11.44 -13.54
CA THR A 592 19.87 10.70 -12.29
C THR A 592 21.08 10.92 -11.40
N GLY A 593 20.84 11.21 -10.12
CA GLY A 593 21.85 11.25 -9.07
C GLY A 593 21.48 10.34 -7.92
N SER A 594 22.47 9.68 -7.33
CA SER A 594 22.31 8.86 -6.13
C SER A 594 23.25 9.33 -5.03
N TYR A 595 22.76 9.42 -3.80
CA TYR A 595 23.55 9.87 -2.65
C TYR A 595 23.00 9.33 -1.31
N LEU A 596 23.78 9.47 -0.25
CA LEU A 596 23.35 9.34 1.14
C LEU A 596 23.43 10.70 1.83
N LEU A 597 22.56 10.92 2.82
CA LEU A 597 22.73 11.98 3.82
C LEU A 597 23.14 11.31 5.14
N ILE A 598 24.32 11.63 5.63
CA ILE A 598 24.96 10.97 6.79
C ILE A 598 25.32 12.00 7.86
N ASP A 599 25.64 11.57 9.08
CA ASP A 599 26.29 12.47 10.03
C ASP A 599 27.71 12.77 9.52
N ALA A 600 27.99 14.05 9.23
CA ALA A 600 29.29 14.50 8.73
C ALA A 600 30.44 14.10 9.68
N LYS A 601 30.19 14.03 10.99
CA LYS A 601 31.20 13.59 11.98
C LYS A 601 31.56 12.12 11.86
N LYS A 602 30.69 11.32 11.24
CA LYS A 602 30.86 9.88 11.03
C LYS A 602 31.26 9.55 9.58
N ALA A 603 31.60 10.54 8.76
CA ALA A 603 31.86 10.34 7.33
C ALA A 603 32.96 9.30 7.06
N ALA A 604 34.10 9.39 7.76
CA ALA A 604 35.18 8.42 7.59
C ALA A 604 34.78 6.99 7.97
N GLU A 605 34.07 6.85 9.09
CA GLU A 605 33.57 5.55 9.55
C GLU A 605 32.57 4.95 8.55
N VAL A 606 31.61 5.75 8.09
CA VAL A 606 30.59 5.30 7.12
C VAL A 606 31.22 4.96 5.77
N ARG A 607 32.17 5.76 5.28
CA ARG A 607 32.89 5.48 4.02
C ARG A 607 33.64 4.16 4.09
N ASN A 608 34.37 3.92 5.18
CA ASN A 608 35.08 2.67 5.40
C ASN A 608 34.14 1.47 5.52
N ALA A 609 33.09 1.58 6.36
CA ALA A 609 32.11 0.52 6.58
C ALA A 609 31.37 0.12 5.28
N LEU A 610 31.07 1.09 4.41
CA LEU A 610 30.37 0.87 3.15
C LEU A 610 31.29 0.51 1.97
N GLY A 611 32.61 0.40 2.18
CA GLY A 611 33.58 -0.05 1.17
C GLY A 611 34.13 1.03 0.24
N PHE A 612 33.91 2.32 0.53
CA PHE A 612 34.40 3.43 -0.31
C PHE A 612 35.90 3.77 -0.12
N ASP A 613 36.53 3.22 0.92
CA ASP A 613 37.97 3.38 1.19
C ASP A 613 38.80 2.13 0.85
N GLY A 614 38.23 1.20 0.07
CA GLY A 614 38.91 -0.02 -0.39
C GLY A 614 38.73 -1.20 0.56
N ALA A 615 39.40 -1.20 1.72
CA ALA A 615 39.28 -2.30 2.68
C ALA A 615 38.05 -2.14 3.58
N THR A 616 37.18 -3.15 3.61
CA THR A 616 36.03 -3.20 4.52
C THR A 616 36.42 -3.82 5.87
N PRO A 617 35.74 -3.48 6.98
CA PRO A 617 35.94 -4.12 8.28
C PRO A 617 35.60 -5.61 8.33
N PHE A 618 35.09 -6.18 7.24
CA PHE A 618 34.72 -7.59 7.12
C PHE A 618 35.26 -8.16 5.81
N SER A 619 35.37 -9.49 5.74
CA SER A 619 35.73 -10.21 4.52
C SER A 619 34.75 -11.34 4.23
N LEU A 620 34.60 -11.67 2.94
CA LEU A 620 33.74 -12.74 2.47
C LEU A 620 34.57 -13.77 1.73
N ALA A 621 34.57 -15.00 2.22
CA ALA A 621 35.15 -16.16 1.54
C ALA A 621 34.01 -16.98 0.91
N LEU A 622 33.71 -16.72 -0.36
CA LEU A 622 32.60 -17.39 -1.04
C LEU A 622 32.97 -18.81 -1.47
N THR A 623 32.07 -19.76 -1.19
CA THR A 623 32.10 -21.14 -1.71
C THR A 623 31.11 -21.34 -2.86
N GLN A 624 30.14 -20.44 -3.00
CA GLN A 624 29.13 -20.41 -4.07
C GLN A 624 28.80 -18.97 -4.43
N GLY A 625 28.56 -18.73 -5.73
CA GLY A 625 28.27 -17.39 -6.25
C GLY A 625 29.54 -16.59 -6.52
N LYS A 626 29.37 -15.30 -6.78
CA LYS A 626 30.46 -14.35 -7.03
C LYS A 626 30.21 -13.06 -6.25
N HIS A 627 31.27 -12.50 -5.67
CA HIS A 627 31.26 -11.16 -5.09
C HIS A 627 31.67 -10.18 -6.18
N ASP A 628 30.75 -9.28 -6.54
CA ASP A 628 30.96 -8.31 -7.62
C ASP A 628 31.57 -7.00 -7.10
N GLY A 629 31.43 -6.73 -5.80
CA GLY A 629 32.03 -5.58 -5.14
C GLY A 629 31.27 -5.17 -3.87
N THR A 630 31.90 -4.30 -3.09
CA THR A 630 31.28 -3.68 -1.92
C THR A 630 31.38 -2.15 -2.03
N ALA A 631 30.27 -1.52 -2.37
CA ALA A 631 30.12 -0.07 -2.39
C ALA A 631 28.66 0.22 -2.07
N LEU A 632 28.38 0.68 -0.85
CA LEU A 632 27.05 0.71 -0.21
C LEU A 632 26.45 -0.68 0.04
N TYR A 633 26.40 -1.52 -0.98
CA TYR A 633 25.89 -2.89 -0.93
C TYR A 633 27.03 -3.91 -1.04
N ILE A 634 26.88 -5.04 -0.36
CA ILE A 634 27.53 -6.28 -0.77
C ILE A 634 26.80 -6.75 -2.04
N SER A 635 27.44 -6.65 -3.20
CA SER A 635 26.83 -7.07 -4.47
C SER A 635 27.26 -8.49 -4.79
N LEU A 636 26.29 -9.39 -4.91
CA LEU A 636 26.50 -10.80 -5.17
C LEU A 636 25.77 -11.22 -6.45
N THR A 637 26.43 -12.04 -7.26
CA THR A 637 25.79 -12.80 -8.35
C THR A 637 25.61 -14.24 -7.90
N ALA A 638 24.37 -14.73 -7.97
CA ALA A 638 24.02 -16.09 -7.61
C ALA A 638 24.63 -17.10 -8.58
N LYS A 639 25.14 -18.22 -8.04
CA LYS A 639 25.44 -19.44 -8.81
C LYS A 639 24.46 -20.51 -8.34
N SER A 640 23.75 -21.16 -9.26
CA SER A 640 22.67 -22.09 -8.89
C SER A 640 21.65 -21.45 -7.92
N TYR A 641 21.24 -20.21 -8.24
CA TYR A 641 20.21 -19.46 -7.52
C TYR A 641 20.53 -19.04 -6.07
N GLY A 642 21.80 -19.14 -5.63
CA GLY A 642 22.25 -18.53 -4.38
C GLY A 642 23.74 -18.20 -4.35
N ALA A 643 24.16 -17.56 -3.27
CA ALA A 643 25.54 -17.30 -2.90
C ALA A 643 25.75 -17.82 -1.47
N ALA A 644 26.87 -18.49 -1.24
CA ALA A 644 27.22 -19.06 0.06
C ALA A 644 28.68 -18.82 0.35
N GLY A 645 29.02 -18.71 1.62
CA GLY A 645 30.40 -18.49 2.02
C GLY A 645 30.55 -18.38 3.52
N HIS A 646 31.72 -17.92 3.91
CA HIS A 646 32.05 -17.58 5.29
C HIS A 646 32.25 -16.07 5.39
N VAL A 647 31.61 -15.43 6.35
CA VAL A 647 31.88 -14.03 6.72
C VAL A 647 32.81 -14.01 7.91
N THR A 648 33.91 -13.28 7.78
CA THR A 648 34.77 -12.92 8.91
C THR A 648 34.55 -11.46 9.20
N GLY A 649 33.98 -11.19 10.37
CA GLY A 649 33.61 -9.86 10.81
C GLY A 649 34.77 -9.06 11.40
N GLY A 650 34.47 -7.78 11.57
CA GLY A 650 35.23 -6.82 12.37
C GLY A 650 34.27 -5.87 13.07
N THR A 651 34.78 -5.04 13.96
CA THR A 651 33.97 -4.12 14.76
C THR A 651 33.37 -3.04 13.85
N MET A 652 32.04 -3.02 13.71
CA MET A 652 31.31 -1.99 12.95
C MET A 652 30.41 -1.20 13.91
N PRO A 653 30.86 -0.03 14.41
CA PRO A 653 30.10 0.73 15.41
C PRO A 653 28.78 1.29 14.87
N VAL A 654 28.70 1.61 13.57
CA VAL A 654 27.52 2.29 13.00
C VAL A 654 26.49 1.39 12.32
N LEU A 655 26.87 0.24 11.71
CA LEU A 655 25.92 -0.47 10.82
C LEU A 655 25.51 -1.89 11.24
N GLY A 656 26.38 -2.73 11.79
CA GLY A 656 26.09 -4.13 12.21
C GLY A 656 25.59 -5.11 11.12
N MET A 657 24.68 -4.65 10.26
CA MET A 657 23.97 -5.32 9.19
C MET A 657 24.29 -4.59 7.88
N MET A 658 25.05 -5.23 6.99
CA MET A 658 25.35 -4.67 5.68
C MET A 658 24.24 -5.02 4.69
N PRO A 659 23.77 -4.06 3.87
CA PRO A 659 22.82 -4.39 2.83
C PRO A 659 23.47 -5.21 1.71
N ILE A 660 22.68 -6.09 1.12
CA ILE A 660 23.09 -7.02 0.06
C ILE A 660 22.16 -6.84 -1.13
N ARG A 661 22.73 -6.93 -2.33
CA ARG A 661 22.00 -7.14 -3.59
C ARG A 661 22.39 -8.50 -4.17
N LEU A 662 21.40 -9.29 -4.54
CA LEU A 662 21.58 -10.58 -5.20
C LEU A 662 20.95 -10.58 -6.59
N THR A 663 21.76 -10.79 -7.62
CA THR A 663 21.29 -11.02 -9.00
C THR A 663 21.33 -12.51 -9.35
N GLY A 664 20.56 -12.94 -10.34
CA GLY A 664 20.57 -14.33 -10.83
C GLY A 664 19.77 -15.35 -10.00
N ALA A 665 19.05 -14.91 -8.97
CA ALA A 665 18.04 -15.71 -8.28
C ALA A 665 16.68 -15.60 -8.99
N ASN A 666 15.80 -16.58 -8.80
CA ASN A 666 14.49 -16.64 -9.43
C ASN A 666 13.42 -15.96 -8.54
N PRO A 667 12.71 -14.92 -9.02
CA PRO A 667 11.70 -14.21 -8.24
C PRO A 667 10.43 -15.01 -7.92
N ARG A 668 10.24 -16.18 -8.53
CA ARG A 668 9.09 -17.07 -8.27
C ARG A 668 9.29 -18.01 -7.07
N TRP A 669 10.48 -17.99 -6.47
CA TRP A 669 10.88 -18.92 -5.40
C TRP A 669 11.23 -18.13 -4.13
N PRO A 670 11.07 -18.74 -2.93
CA PRO A 670 11.28 -18.02 -1.68
C PRO A 670 12.76 -17.61 -1.56
N LEU A 671 13.03 -16.32 -1.37
CA LEU A 671 14.37 -15.78 -1.13
C LEU A 671 14.61 -15.66 0.38
N GLY A 672 15.79 -16.04 0.84
CA GLY A 672 16.16 -15.84 2.23
C GLY A 672 17.66 -15.84 2.46
N LEU A 673 18.03 -15.33 3.63
CA LEU A 673 19.37 -15.45 4.21
C LEU A 673 19.32 -16.42 5.39
N TRP A 674 20.19 -17.41 5.35
CA TRP A 674 20.48 -18.29 6.48
C TRP A 674 21.85 -17.93 7.08
N GLN A 675 21.90 -17.85 8.41
CA GLN A 675 23.13 -17.81 9.21
C GLN A 675 23.00 -18.78 10.40
N PRO A 676 24.07 -19.48 10.80
CA PRO A 676 24.04 -20.37 11.95
C PRO A 676 23.74 -19.58 13.23
N SER A 677 23.15 -20.26 14.21
CA SER A 677 22.98 -19.68 15.54
C SER A 677 24.33 -19.59 16.25
N ALA A 678 24.47 -18.61 17.15
CA ALA A 678 25.61 -18.56 18.06
C ALA A 678 25.64 -19.76 19.03
N GLU A 679 24.48 -20.35 19.30
CA GLU A 679 24.34 -21.55 20.12
C GLU A 679 24.30 -22.80 19.23
N PRO A 680 25.25 -23.75 19.36
CA PRO A 680 25.34 -24.91 18.46
C PRO A 680 24.10 -25.82 18.42
N ALA A 681 23.30 -25.84 19.50
CA ALA A 681 22.07 -26.64 19.59
C ALA A 681 20.83 -25.94 19.00
N THR A 682 20.93 -24.66 18.69
CA THR A 682 19.80 -23.86 18.20
C THR A 682 19.88 -23.76 16.67
N PRO A 683 18.80 -24.04 15.94
CA PRO A 683 18.79 -23.88 14.50
C PRO A 683 19.18 -22.45 14.11
N GLY A 684 19.99 -22.34 13.06
CA GLY A 684 20.32 -21.09 12.40
C GLY A 684 19.08 -20.29 11.98
N VAL A 685 19.27 -18.99 11.91
CA VAL A 685 18.21 -18.03 11.62
C VAL A 685 18.03 -17.92 10.11
N ILE A 686 16.79 -18.12 9.64
CA ILE A 686 16.40 -17.78 8.27
C ILE A 686 15.63 -16.47 8.31
N THR A 687 16.18 -15.45 7.67
CA THR A 687 15.48 -14.17 7.41
C THR A 687 14.94 -14.20 5.99
N ASN A 688 13.63 -14.03 5.85
CA ASN A 688 12.98 -14.00 4.53
C ASN A 688 13.16 -12.63 3.88
N TYR A 689 13.49 -12.64 2.60
CA TYR A 689 13.70 -11.46 1.78
C TYR A 689 12.87 -11.56 0.50
N ASP A 690 12.89 -10.50 -0.29
CA ASP A 690 12.15 -10.46 -1.55
C ASP A 690 12.94 -9.80 -2.67
N PHE A 691 12.32 -9.81 -3.84
CA PHE A 691 12.83 -9.20 -5.05
C PHE A 691 12.22 -7.82 -5.26
N LEU A 692 13.05 -6.90 -5.71
CA LEU A 692 12.64 -5.62 -6.27
C LEU A 692 13.32 -5.46 -7.62
N ASP A 693 12.54 -5.16 -8.67
CA ASP A 693 13.05 -4.95 -10.03
C ASP A 693 13.94 -6.13 -10.51
N GLY A 694 13.59 -7.35 -10.12
CA GLY A 694 14.34 -8.58 -10.44
C GLY A 694 15.61 -8.81 -9.61
N VAL A 695 15.91 -7.97 -8.64
CA VAL A 695 17.09 -8.06 -7.75
C VAL A 695 16.63 -8.45 -6.34
N GLY A 696 17.24 -9.49 -5.78
CA GLY A 696 17.01 -9.87 -4.38
C GLY A 696 17.64 -8.84 -3.44
N LEU A 697 16.87 -8.31 -2.50
CA LEU A 697 17.35 -7.34 -1.50
C LEU A 697 17.33 -7.97 -0.11
N GLY A 698 18.48 -7.99 0.56
CA GLY A 698 18.63 -8.59 1.90
C GLY A 698 19.70 -7.88 2.74
N ARG A 699 19.91 -8.27 3.98
CA ARG A 699 21.00 -7.72 4.82
C ARG A 699 21.78 -8.86 5.44
N LEU A 700 23.11 -8.74 5.50
CA LEU A 700 24.01 -9.69 6.14
C LEU A 700 24.45 -9.13 7.49
N ASN A 701 24.32 -9.90 8.57
CA ASN A 701 25.04 -9.60 9.80
C ASN A 701 26.52 -9.89 9.55
N VAL A 702 27.32 -8.84 9.37
CA VAL A 702 28.77 -8.97 9.12
C VAL A 702 29.59 -8.92 10.40
N THR A 703 28.97 -8.72 11.57
CA THR A 703 29.65 -8.81 12.87
C THR A 703 29.65 -10.23 13.43
N ALA A 704 28.75 -11.08 12.94
CA ALA A 704 28.68 -12.49 13.30
C ALA A 704 29.62 -13.31 12.40
N ASN A 705 30.78 -13.73 12.92
CA ASN A 705 31.64 -14.68 12.24
C ASN A 705 30.89 -15.96 11.97
N GLY A 706 30.92 -16.48 10.75
CA GLY A 706 30.26 -17.74 10.44
C GLY A 706 29.91 -17.94 8.98
N ASP A 707 29.39 -19.13 8.71
CA ASP A 707 28.86 -19.48 7.40
C ASP A 707 27.58 -18.67 7.11
N PHE A 708 27.28 -18.45 5.83
CA PHE A 708 26.00 -17.91 5.41
C PHE A 708 25.56 -18.49 4.08
N TYR A 709 24.26 -18.45 3.82
CA TYR A 709 23.66 -18.69 2.52
C TYR A 709 22.62 -17.61 2.22
N LEU A 710 22.73 -16.95 1.07
CA LEU A 710 21.71 -16.02 0.55
C LEU A 710 21.25 -16.50 -0.82
N GLY A 711 19.96 -16.75 -0.98
CA GLY A 711 19.43 -17.21 -2.27
C GLY A 711 18.05 -17.81 -2.15
N ASN A 712 17.61 -18.47 -3.23
CA ASN A 712 16.34 -19.17 -3.20
C ASN A 712 16.43 -20.40 -2.27
N LEU A 713 15.58 -20.44 -1.24
CA LEU A 713 15.51 -21.52 -0.25
C LEU A 713 14.94 -22.81 -0.83
N LEU A 714 14.20 -22.70 -1.93
CA LEU A 714 13.75 -23.80 -2.78
C LEU A 714 14.09 -23.48 -4.22
N THR A 715 14.48 -24.49 -4.98
CA THR A 715 14.78 -24.39 -6.41
C THR A 715 14.06 -25.50 -7.16
N ALA A 716 13.80 -25.31 -8.44
CA ALA A 716 13.30 -26.35 -9.33
C ALA A 716 14.10 -26.42 -10.62
N GLY A 717 14.17 -27.60 -11.24
CA GLY A 717 14.77 -27.75 -12.57
C GLY A 717 14.04 -26.95 -13.66
N ASN A 718 12.76 -26.60 -13.43
CA ASN A 718 11.99 -25.71 -14.30
C ASN A 718 11.71 -24.37 -13.60
N PRO A 719 12.19 -23.22 -14.14
CA PRO A 719 12.07 -21.90 -13.51
C PRO A 719 10.67 -21.29 -13.56
N ASN A 720 9.72 -21.93 -14.24
CA ASN A 720 8.34 -21.43 -14.38
C ASN A 720 7.42 -21.85 -13.22
N LEU A 721 7.86 -22.76 -12.34
CA LEU A 721 7.10 -23.08 -11.13
C LEU A 721 7.23 -21.95 -10.10
N HIS A 722 6.13 -21.66 -9.42
CA HIS A 722 6.12 -20.87 -8.18
C HIS A 722 6.24 -21.82 -7.00
N LEU A 723 7.16 -21.51 -6.08
CA LEU A 723 7.44 -22.32 -4.91
C LEU A 723 7.21 -21.49 -3.65
N ALA A 724 6.70 -22.12 -2.59
CA ALA A 724 6.64 -21.54 -1.26
C ALA A 724 6.66 -22.64 -0.19
N PHE A 725 7.03 -22.26 1.02
CA PHE A 725 6.79 -23.09 2.20
C PHE A 725 5.41 -22.76 2.77
N SER A 726 4.55 -23.77 2.93
CA SER A 726 3.24 -23.61 3.60
C SER A 726 3.29 -23.89 5.09
N THR A 727 4.37 -24.53 5.55
CA THR A 727 4.72 -24.70 6.97
C THR A 727 6.20 -24.36 7.18
N PRO A 728 6.63 -24.06 8.42
CA PRO A 728 8.03 -23.78 8.72
C PRO A 728 8.97 -24.91 8.24
N TRP A 729 10.06 -24.54 7.57
CA TRP A 729 11.10 -25.49 7.17
C TRP A 729 12.03 -25.80 8.34
N THR A 730 11.99 -27.05 8.80
CA THR A 730 12.76 -27.55 9.96
C THR A 730 13.58 -28.79 9.58
N GLN A 731 14.24 -29.41 10.56
CA GLN A 731 14.86 -30.73 10.39
C GLN A 731 13.84 -31.86 10.32
N GLU A 732 12.68 -31.70 10.98
CA GLU A 732 11.63 -32.72 11.01
C GLU A 732 10.88 -32.80 9.68
N GLY A 733 10.71 -31.66 9.02
CA GLY A 733 10.01 -31.59 7.75
C GLY A 733 9.60 -30.19 7.34
N ALA A 734 8.85 -30.16 6.24
CA ALA A 734 8.15 -29.00 5.72
C ALA A 734 6.98 -29.45 4.85
N THR A 735 6.05 -28.55 4.56
CA THR A 735 5.11 -28.68 3.45
C THR A 735 5.43 -27.61 2.42
N ILE A 736 5.57 -28.04 1.18
CA ILE A 736 5.95 -27.19 0.04
C ILE A 736 4.74 -27.01 -0.85
N GLU A 737 4.37 -25.76 -1.10
CA GLU A 737 3.44 -25.40 -2.16
C GLU A 737 4.20 -25.34 -3.49
N VAL A 738 3.65 -26.00 -4.51
CA VAL A 738 4.18 -26.00 -5.87
C VAL A 738 3.06 -25.62 -6.82
N ASN A 739 3.11 -24.40 -7.35
CA ASN A 739 2.14 -23.88 -8.30
C ASN A 739 2.73 -23.85 -9.73
N ASN A 740 2.01 -24.43 -10.68
CA ASN A 740 2.32 -24.38 -12.10
C ASN A 740 1.35 -23.41 -12.79
N PRO A 741 1.76 -22.16 -13.07
CA PRO A 741 0.90 -21.19 -13.73
C PRO A 741 0.79 -21.41 -15.26
N THR A 742 1.48 -22.42 -15.81
CA THR A 742 1.54 -22.64 -17.26
C THR A 742 0.42 -23.55 -17.77
N GLU A 743 0.17 -23.51 -19.08
CA GLU A 743 -0.83 -24.34 -19.77
C GLU A 743 -0.38 -25.78 -19.99
N LYS A 744 0.84 -26.15 -19.59
CA LYS A 744 1.39 -27.49 -19.77
C LYS A 744 1.81 -28.08 -18.43
N ALA A 745 1.64 -29.39 -18.28
CA ALA A 745 2.16 -30.07 -17.10
C ALA A 745 3.68 -29.93 -17.02
N ILE A 746 4.21 -29.71 -15.82
CA ILE A 746 5.65 -29.60 -15.56
C ILE A 746 6.08 -30.80 -14.72
N ARG A 747 7.06 -31.55 -15.23
CA ARG A 747 7.79 -32.58 -14.47
C ARG A 747 9.18 -32.05 -14.15
N THR A 748 9.54 -32.01 -12.87
CA THR A 748 10.84 -31.47 -12.47
C THR A 748 11.26 -31.99 -11.09
N THR A 749 12.50 -31.71 -10.72
CA THR A 749 13.01 -31.96 -9.37
C THR A 749 13.00 -30.64 -8.60
N ILE A 750 12.43 -30.64 -7.40
CA ILE A 750 12.52 -29.55 -6.42
C ILE A 750 13.67 -29.87 -5.47
N SER A 751 14.47 -28.88 -5.09
CA SER A 751 15.59 -29.08 -4.17
C SER A 751 15.83 -27.88 -3.25
N SER A 752 16.31 -28.13 -2.03
CA SER A 752 16.85 -27.10 -1.13
C SER A 752 18.37 -26.92 -1.33
N PRO A 753 18.93 -25.75 -0.98
CA PRO A 753 20.36 -25.50 -1.08
C PRO A 753 21.16 -26.34 -0.08
N LYS A 754 22.26 -26.95 -0.55
CA LYS A 754 23.17 -27.76 0.30
C LYS A 754 23.93 -26.95 1.36
N ALA A 755 24.03 -25.63 1.17
CA ALA A 755 24.76 -24.75 2.07
C ALA A 755 24.04 -24.57 3.43
N ILE A 756 22.73 -24.81 3.49
CA ILE A 756 21.95 -24.80 4.72
C ILE A 756 22.03 -26.19 5.35
N LYS A 757 22.81 -26.31 6.43
CA LYS A 757 23.24 -27.61 6.99
C LYS A 757 22.31 -28.16 8.09
N ASP A 758 21.49 -27.31 8.67
CA ASP A 758 20.70 -27.55 9.88
C ASP A 758 19.19 -27.66 9.59
N ARG A 759 18.83 -27.92 8.33
CA ARG A 759 17.45 -28.14 7.87
C ARG A 759 17.37 -29.45 7.10
N LEU A 760 16.16 -29.98 6.95
CA LEU A 760 15.94 -31.14 6.10
C LEU A 760 16.39 -30.84 4.66
N VAL A 761 17.26 -31.69 4.11
CA VAL A 761 17.63 -31.64 2.70
C VAL A 761 16.44 -32.12 1.87
N ILE A 762 15.97 -31.27 0.96
CA ILE A 762 14.81 -31.53 0.12
C ILE A 762 15.33 -31.92 -1.26
N ARG A 763 14.83 -33.04 -1.80
CA ARG A 763 15.03 -33.43 -3.20
C ARG A 763 13.86 -34.30 -3.67
N GLU A 764 12.87 -33.66 -4.27
CA GLU A 764 11.60 -34.32 -4.64
C GLU A 764 11.37 -34.25 -6.15
N ASN A 765 11.01 -35.37 -6.77
CA ASN A 765 10.53 -35.39 -8.15
C ASN A 765 9.03 -35.18 -8.18
N VAL A 766 8.60 -34.17 -8.92
CA VAL A 766 7.21 -33.72 -8.91
C VAL A 766 6.65 -33.65 -10.32
N SER A 767 5.35 -33.91 -10.44
CA SER A 767 4.58 -33.70 -11.66
C SER A 767 3.40 -32.80 -11.32
N VAL A 768 3.46 -31.56 -11.77
CA VAL A 768 2.42 -30.56 -11.50
C VAL A 768 1.59 -30.37 -12.76
N PRO A 769 0.28 -30.67 -12.75
CA PRO A 769 -0.59 -30.41 -13.90
C PRO A 769 -0.59 -28.94 -14.33
N ALA A 770 -1.04 -28.67 -15.55
CA ALA A 770 -1.23 -27.31 -16.04
C ALA A 770 -2.17 -26.52 -15.11
N GLY A 771 -1.81 -25.30 -14.75
CA GLY A 771 -2.63 -24.41 -13.90
C GLY A 771 -2.89 -24.92 -12.47
N ALA A 772 -2.26 -26.02 -12.05
CA ALA A 772 -2.54 -26.65 -10.77
C ALA A 772 -1.55 -26.24 -9.67
N THR A 773 -1.99 -26.39 -8.42
CA THR A 773 -1.14 -26.32 -7.24
C THR A 773 -1.20 -27.66 -6.52
N ILE A 774 -0.03 -28.18 -6.13
CA ILE A 774 0.08 -29.34 -5.25
C ILE A 774 0.81 -28.96 -3.98
N PHE A 775 0.54 -29.70 -2.90
CA PHE A 775 1.26 -29.60 -1.64
C PHE A 775 2.03 -30.89 -1.41
N ILE A 776 3.33 -30.76 -1.13
CA ILE A 776 4.22 -31.89 -0.92
C ILE A 776 4.70 -31.85 0.51
N LYS A 777 4.38 -32.90 1.28
CA LYS A 777 4.94 -33.10 2.61
C LYS A 777 6.30 -33.78 2.47
N VAL A 778 7.32 -33.19 3.06
CA VAL A 778 8.68 -33.74 3.13
C VAL A 778 9.07 -33.89 4.59
N GLY A 779 9.77 -34.97 4.93
CA GLY A 779 10.06 -35.32 6.32
C GLY A 779 8.92 -36.05 7.02
N LYS A 780 8.94 -36.08 8.36
CA LYS A 780 8.00 -36.86 9.19
C LYS A 780 6.60 -36.26 9.26
#